data_AF-A0A9X2NTB9-F1
#
_entry.id   AF-A0A9X2NTB9-F1
#
_cell.length_a   1.000
_cell.length_b   1.000
_cell.length_c   1.000
_cell.angle_alpha   90.00
_cell.angle_beta   90.00
_cell.angle_gamma   90.00
#
_symmetry.space_group_name_H-M   'P 1'
#
loop_
_entity.id
_entity.type
_entity.pdbx_description
1 polymer ?
#
loop_
_entity_poly.entity_id
_entity_poly.type
_entity_poly.pdbx_seq_one_letter_code
_entity_poly.pdbx_strand_id
1 'polypeptide(L)'
;MRRKEYKKELYQLGHSDIFELHPFLEFDNGDYLVLFPANLLRLAYRLCYGIMAHNLDEKHLLSLIEQEMIQETGFILQSGHGSFIEQKTYQDIPFLWFRFDDDKVANITIVLADKNNNLEQAVKDSEAALNLAFPAKTIFTFFVTQQMAEEDLFMTFSRDVIHFSVEELKFAMGQDRMNLLNLYYYNQDRRSLKFVPTTQEIDRFAYYSSNNNTFYRDEMPDIMFVEIGSALSMCEKYLCRMDEHMENYAPQGHFVMVKHFADIPTQIPIYAPYMAVKGLFMLKLKNQELWFHVNCKDGFRIFGREAAIALMNWLLAVEKKLCITSLNQNLLIEFCIVPVKEYVWEKANDYTIVFCVPEDIMNSDASTLERDLVEQFLKAIQDCGFSSNGSLSIDGLQIFDSAPGRFVQIGNTENLTVIDGKDGVDSCYYVNSRYCDKILSEIADYLNMKGLEQSFDFGESKKIMIKVSDYILAEVKKLLAEIDTKLLLTSLLDLHHAMTYWSKLTQRRYESLSKAYSFLDVTFDNQFDYVNEYSEMNTLTQGMIETIVLNGIHNTGGKPGLEKLDRLFALMHFSLNMGVYMDQLSEKIKGSELTILKNGRLAMPRPVIDKLNNYFYNLRELSMCNPDLYTMLHNLMPTSSIDTNDETFVKAYKAQFGISFEKYCKILTASIDYANDNKKPVMVLSEKKFFEKVCAGIFDEEDIKLFKANFVLTEDLNTDDLKFSDKWVQRFNRPVQVTARPWILFEGNIYYSTKTLYESWMIRIERMNNGTVVNTTPEMQALVSKVNNIKGHEFTLNIQKLYESLSLDYLYVGAEVDIMPRKPLNAPKELGDIDVLLINKVTKQIVCIEAKNFSESGTAYELIQQNRKIVTKELPHVIDRDVWCKGNVDKFRFYVPEVDNQYSVKTIFLTYHENAYKYFEHEQKNGITFLSAIDIVENPMSIFA
;
A
#
# COMPACT_ATOMS: atom_id res chain seq x y z
N MET A 1 40.96 -44.86 -14.80
CA MET A 1 40.64 -45.93 -15.79
C MET A 1 39.26 -45.79 -16.48
N ARG A 2 38.36 -44.84 -16.12
CA ARG A 2 36.96 -44.84 -16.58
C ARG A 2 36.53 -43.76 -17.62
N ARG A 3 37.44 -42.92 -18.12
CA ARG A 3 37.06 -41.79 -19.03
C ARG A 3 36.43 -42.21 -20.38
N LYS A 4 36.76 -43.41 -20.88
CA LYS A 4 36.19 -43.97 -22.11
C LYS A 4 34.81 -44.60 -21.90
N GLU A 5 34.53 -45.13 -20.71
CA GLU A 5 33.21 -45.66 -20.35
C GLU A 5 32.20 -44.51 -20.18
N TYR A 6 32.59 -43.41 -19.51
CA TYR A 6 31.77 -42.21 -19.35
C TYR A 6 31.32 -41.59 -20.67
N LYS A 7 32.26 -41.43 -21.62
CA LYS A 7 31.95 -40.88 -22.94
C LYS A 7 31.01 -41.80 -23.72
N LYS A 8 31.04 -43.11 -23.45
CA LYS A 8 30.20 -44.08 -24.14
C LYS A 8 28.78 -44.08 -23.56
N GLU A 9 28.62 -44.08 -22.23
CA GLU A 9 27.32 -43.99 -21.56
C GLU A 9 26.62 -42.65 -21.84
N LEU A 10 27.30 -41.52 -21.66
CA LEU A 10 26.72 -40.19 -21.96
C LEU A 10 26.31 -40.06 -23.43
N TYR A 11 27.07 -40.63 -24.36
CA TYR A 11 26.75 -40.59 -25.79
C TYR A 11 25.60 -41.54 -26.18
N GLN A 12 25.39 -42.62 -25.43
CA GLN A 12 24.36 -43.63 -25.73
C GLN A 12 23.04 -43.42 -24.98
N LEU A 13 23.10 -42.93 -23.75
CA LEU A 13 21.97 -42.87 -22.81
C LEU A 13 21.61 -41.43 -22.41
N GLY A 14 22.47 -40.45 -22.71
CA GLY A 14 22.30 -39.06 -22.26
C GLY A 14 22.58 -38.84 -20.77
N HIS A 15 22.79 -39.91 -19.99
CA HIS A 15 23.13 -39.91 -18.56
C HIS A 15 24.10 -41.08 -18.25
N SER A 16 24.61 -41.17 -17.02
CA SER A 16 25.49 -42.26 -16.57
C SER A 16 25.28 -42.56 -15.09
N ASP A 17 24.81 -43.75 -14.76
CA ASP A 17 24.51 -44.21 -13.38
C ASP A 17 25.75 -44.17 -12.47
N ILE A 18 26.95 -44.28 -13.06
CA ILE A 18 28.21 -44.23 -12.33
C ILE A 18 28.44 -42.83 -11.73
N PHE A 19 27.93 -41.77 -12.37
CA PHE A 19 27.98 -40.41 -11.85
C PHE A 19 27.00 -40.18 -10.69
N GLU A 20 25.81 -40.79 -10.76
CA GLU A 20 24.84 -40.74 -9.66
C GLU A 20 25.31 -41.54 -8.44
N LEU A 21 25.98 -42.69 -8.64
CA LEU A 21 26.47 -43.56 -7.57
C LEU A 21 27.81 -43.11 -6.95
N HIS A 22 28.49 -42.14 -7.56
CA HIS A 22 29.75 -41.57 -7.06
C HIS A 22 29.65 -40.04 -7.00
N PRO A 23 29.08 -39.48 -5.91
CA PRO A 23 28.81 -38.05 -5.80
C PRO A 23 30.08 -37.18 -5.66
N PHE A 24 31.25 -37.81 -5.52
CA PHE A 24 32.55 -37.15 -5.41
C PHE A 24 33.46 -37.54 -6.57
N LEU A 25 34.16 -36.55 -7.13
CA LEU A 25 35.29 -36.73 -8.04
C LEU A 25 36.57 -36.29 -7.36
N GLU A 26 37.46 -37.24 -7.07
CA GLU A 26 38.80 -36.94 -6.56
C GLU A 26 39.69 -36.39 -7.67
N PHE A 27 40.35 -35.26 -7.42
CA PHE A 27 41.39 -34.70 -8.26
C PHE A 27 42.76 -35.28 -7.90
N ASP A 28 43.72 -35.18 -8.81
CA ASP A 28 45.08 -35.70 -8.62
C ASP A 28 45.83 -35.07 -7.42
N ASN A 29 45.35 -33.93 -6.90
CA ASN A 29 45.88 -33.26 -5.72
C ASN A 29 45.22 -33.71 -4.39
N GLY A 30 44.25 -34.63 -4.43
CA GLY A 30 43.50 -35.12 -3.27
C GLY A 30 42.25 -34.32 -2.91
N ASP A 31 41.92 -33.25 -3.65
CA ASP A 31 40.67 -32.51 -3.46
C ASP A 31 39.50 -33.29 -4.07
N TYR A 32 38.29 -33.14 -3.51
CA TYR A 32 37.08 -33.74 -4.05
C TYR A 32 36.13 -32.67 -4.60
N LEU A 33 35.66 -32.83 -5.84
CA LEU A 33 34.53 -32.08 -6.38
C LEU A 33 33.23 -32.83 -6.09
N VAL A 34 32.26 -32.14 -5.48
CA VAL A 34 30.90 -32.67 -5.35
C VAL A 34 30.19 -32.53 -6.69
N LEU A 35 29.86 -33.66 -7.32
CA LEU A 35 29.19 -33.71 -8.62
C LEU A 35 27.66 -33.73 -8.48
N PHE A 36 27.12 -34.39 -7.44
CA PHE A 36 25.68 -34.53 -7.21
C PHE A 36 25.32 -34.28 -5.74
N PRO A 37 25.18 -32.99 -5.33
CA PRO A 37 24.82 -32.64 -3.96
C PRO A 37 23.52 -33.30 -3.47
N ALA A 38 22.52 -33.45 -4.35
CA ALA A 38 21.25 -34.10 -4.04
C ALA A 38 21.41 -35.55 -3.55
N ASN A 39 22.37 -36.30 -4.09
CA ASN A 39 22.61 -37.69 -3.67
C ASN A 39 23.29 -37.76 -2.29
N LEU A 40 24.10 -36.76 -1.93
CA LEU A 40 24.64 -36.64 -0.58
C LEU A 40 23.54 -36.32 0.43
N LEU A 41 22.63 -35.41 0.09
CA LEU A 41 21.47 -35.08 0.93
C LEU A 41 20.56 -36.30 1.11
N ARG A 42 20.27 -37.03 0.03
CA ARG A 42 19.50 -38.28 0.09
C ARG A 42 20.18 -39.33 0.98
N LEU A 43 21.49 -39.52 0.84
CA LEU A 43 22.24 -40.44 1.69
C LEU A 43 22.21 -40.02 3.17
N ALA A 44 22.43 -38.73 3.45
CA ALA A 44 22.34 -38.19 4.80
C ALA A 44 20.95 -38.42 5.39
N TYR A 45 19.89 -38.12 4.63
CA TYR A 45 18.50 -38.39 5.02
C TYR A 45 18.28 -39.88 5.36
N ARG A 46 18.67 -40.80 4.47
CA ARG A 46 18.53 -42.25 4.70
C ARG A 46 19.22 -42.70 5.97
N LEU A 47 20.45 -42.23 6.20
CA LEU A 47 21.22 -42.57 7.40
C LEU A 47 20.54 -42.02 8.66
N CYS A 48 20.13 -40.75 8.64
CA CYS A 48 19.42 -40.12 9.75
C CYS A 48 18.11 -40.84 10.06
N TYR A 49 17.27 -41.09 9.06
CA TYR A 49 16.02 -41.83 9.22
C TYR A 49 16.27 -43.23 9.80
N GLY A 50 17.23 -43.97 9.23
CA GLY A 50 17.57 -45.31 9.72
C GLY A 50 18.05 -45.33 11.18
N ILE A 51 18.85 -44.35 11.59
CA ILE A 51 19.30 -44.20 12.98
C ILE A 51 18.10 -43.87 13.90
N MET A 52 17.24 -42.94 13.49
CA MET A 52 16.06 -42.56 14.28
C MET A 52 15.07 -43.71 14.41
N ALA A 53 14.77 -44.42 13.31
CA ALA A 53 13.86 -45.55 13.30
C ALA A 53 14.37 -46.70 14.20
N HIS A 54 15.68 -46.97 14.16
CA HIS A 54 16.31 -47.94 15.06
C HIS A 54 16.20 -47.53 16.55
N ASN A 55 16.44 -46.25 16.86
CA ASN A 55 16.50 -45.77 18.24
C ASN A 55 15.12 -45.55 18.87
N LEU A 56 14.13 -45.14 18.09
CA LEU A 56 12.80 -44.76 18.58
C LEU A 56 11.73 -45.82 18.36
N ASP A 57 12.00 -46.90 17.62
CA ASP A 57 11.01 -47.75 16.94
C ASP A 57 10.28 -47.01 15.81
N GLU A 58 10.17 -47.65 14.65
CA GLU A 58 9.64 -47.02 13.43
C GLU A 58 8.19 -46.57 13.60
N LYS A 59 7.33 -47.33 14.29
CA LYS A 59 5.94 -46.92 14.50
C LYS A 59 5.84 -45.71 15.40
N HIS A 60 6.68 -45.65 16.43
CA HIS A 60 6.72 -44.49 17.31
C HIS A 60 7.28 -43.26 16.59
N LEU A 61 8.34 -43.42 15.78
CA LEU A 61 8.88 -42.35 14.93
C LEU A 61 7.82 -41.80 13.96
N LEU A 62 7.11 -42.66 13.24
CA LEU A 62 6.01 -42.25 12.34
C LEU A 62 4.89 -41.54 13.10
N SER A 63 4.58 -41.98 14.32
CA SER A 63 3.61 -41.27 15.18
C SER A 63 4.10 -39.88 15.58
N LEU A 64 5.39 -39.71 15.90
CA LEU A 64 5.95 -38.39 16.22
C LEU A 64 5.92 -37.47 15.00
N ILE A 65 6.28 -37.98 13.82
CA ILE A 65 6.21 -37.24 12.57
C ILE A 65 4.78 -36.78 12.26
N GLU A 66 3.78 -37.65 12.42
CA GLU A 66 2.38 -37.28 12.23
C GLU A 66 1.93 -36.18 13.21
N GLN A 67 2.41 -36.21 14.47
CA GLN A 67 2.14 -35.14 15.43
C GLN A 67 2.78 -33.82 15.00
N GLU A 68 4.02 -33.84 14.50
CA GLU A 68 4.67 -32.64 13.95
C GLU A 68 3.91 -32.12 12.72
N MET A 69 3.47 -32.99 11.81
CA MET A 69 2.63 -32.60 10.67
C MET A 69 1.33 -31.92 11.10
N ILE A 70 0.67 -32.44 12.15
CA ILE A 70 -0.55 -31.84 12.71
C ILE A 70 -0.25 -30.44 13.26
N GLN A 71 0.83 -30.30 14.04
CA GLN A 71 1.21 -29.03 14.65
C GLN A 71 1.59 -27.97 13.61
N GLU A 72 2.46 -28.32 12.66
CA GLU A 72 2.88 -27.44 11.57
C GLU A 72 1.68 -27.02 10.70
N THR A 73 0.86 -27.98 10.27
CA THR A 73 -0.35 -27.68 9.48
C THR A 73 -1.30 -26.78 10.25
N GLY A 74 -1.52 -27.07 11.54
CA GLY A 74 -2.36 -26.26 12.41
C GLY A 74 -1.84 -24.82 12.50
N PHE A 75 -0.53 -24.64 12.68
CA PHE A 75 0.10 -23.33 12.78
C PHE A 75 0.00 -22.53 11.46
N ILE A 76 0.37 -23.15 10.33
CA ILE A 76 0.30 -22.54 9.00
C ILE A 76 -1.13 -22.04 8.72
N LEU A 77 -2.15 -22.85 8.99
CA LEU A 77 -3.53 -22.50 8.66
C LEU A 77 -4.19 -21.52 9.65
N GLN A 78 -3.78 -21.53 10.93
CA GLN A 78 -4.20 -20.50 11.89
C GLN A 78 -3.68 -19.12 11.48
N SER A 79 -2.45 -19.03 10.97
CA SER A 79 -1.94 -17.78 10.41
C SER A 79 -2.66 -17.33 9.13
N GLY A 80 -3.21 -18.27 8.35
CA GLY A 80 -4.01 -18.01 7.14
C GLY A 80 -5.49 -17.68 7.40
N HIS A 81 -5.80 -17.03 8.53
CA HIS A 81 -7.16 -16.59 8.93
C HIS A 81 -8.21 -17.71 9.14
N GLY A 82 -7.79 -18.97 9.26
CA GLY A 82 -8.68 -20.06 9.67
C GLY A 82 -8.93 -20.07 11.17
N SER A 83 -10.20 -20.10 11.59
CA SER A 83 -10.56 -20.42 12.98
C SER A 83 -10.58 -21.93 13.17
N PHE A 84 -9.62 -22.47 13.92
CA PHE A 84 -9.62 -23.89 14.28
C PHE A 84 -10.92 -24.27 15.02
N ILE A 85 -11.55 -25.36 14.61
CA ILE A 85 -12.79 -25.87 15.21
C ILE A 85 -12.43 -27.03 16.14
N GLU A 86 -11.92 -28.12 15.56
CA GLU A 86 -11.54 -29.32 16.29
C GLU A 86 -10.64 -30.22 15.43
N GLN A 87 -9.94 -31.14 16.10
CA GLN A 87 -9.22 -32.25 15.48
C GLN A 87 -10.03 -33.54 15.70
N LYS A 88 -10.18 -34.34 14.66
CA LYS A 88 -10.78 -35.69 14.76
C LYS A 88 -9.93 -36.73 14.08
N THR A 89 -10.16 -37.99 14.44
CA THR A 89 -9.49 -39.13 13.82
C THR A 89 -10.55 -40.08 13.29
N TYR A 90 -10.42 -40.44 12.01
CA TYR A 90 -11.27 -41.41 11.34
C TYR A 90 -10.38 -42.43 10.64
N GLN A 91 -10.60 -43.73 10.89
CA GLN A 91 -9.77 -44.81 10.33
C GLN A 91 -8.25 -44.62 10.58
N ASP A 92 -7.88 -44.14 11.78
CA ASP A 92 -6.49 -43.81 12.16
C ASP A 92 -5.84 -42.69 11.32
N ILE A 93 -6.65 -41.86 10.65
CA ILE A 93 -6.20 -40.68 9.91
C ILE A 93 -6.67 -39.42 10.65
N PRO A 94 -5.77 -38.50 11.02
CA PRO A 94 -6.14 -37.21 11.61
C PRO A 94 -6.75 -36.24 10.59
N PHE A 95 -7.75 -35.50 11.04
CA PHE A 95 -8.41 -34.43 10.32
C PHE A 95 -8.42 -33.16 11.17
N LEU A 96 -8.08 -32.03 10.55
CA LEU A 96 -8.17 -30.71 11.16
C LEU A 96 -9.31 -29.94 10.51
N TRP A 97 -10.24 -29.45 11.31
CA TRP A 97 -11.39 -28.67 10.82
C TRP A 97 -11.20 -27.20 11.12
N PHE A 98 -11.38 -26.36 10.10
CA PHE A 98 -11.24 -24.91 10.20
C PHE A 98 -12.43 -24.19 9.60
N ARG A 99 -12.99 -23.21 10.31
CA ARG A 99 -13.93 -22.24 9.73
C ARG A 99 -13.13 -21.09 9.16
N PHE A 100 -13.31 -20.79 7.88
CA PHE A 100 -12.62 -19.68 7.21
C PHE A 100 -13.57 -18.68 6.53
N ASP A 101 -14.87 -18.95 6.53
CA ASP A 101 -15.94 -18.03 6.16
C ASP A 101 -17.20 -18.39 6.98
N ASP A 102 -18.22 -17.54 6.97
CA ASP A 102 -19.47 -17.81 7.68
C ASP A 102 -20.17 -19.08 7.14
N ASP A 103 -20.03 -19.34 5.84
CA ASP A 103 -20.66 -20.42 5.09
C ASP A 103 -19.68 -21.51 4.63
N LYS A 104 -18.40 -21.47 5.04
CA LYS A 104 -17.37 -22.43 4.59
C LYS A 104 -16.58 -23.06 5.74
N VAL A 105 -16.28 -24.35 5.58
CA VAL A 105 -15.44 -25.13 6.49
C VAL A 105 -14.43 -25.92 5.69
N ALA A 106 -13.16 -25.86 6.10
CA ALA A 106 -12.09 -26.67 5.53
C ALA A 106 -11.96 -27.98 6.31
N ASN A 107 -11.83 -29.08 5.56
CA ASN A 107 -11.59 -30.43 6.04
C ASN A 107 -10.18 -30.85 5.58
N ILE A 108 -9.19 -30.68 6.45
CA ILE A 108 -7.80 -30.93 6.11
C ILE A 108 -7.43 -32.33 6.59
N THR A 109 -7.06 -33.20 5.65
CA THR A 109 -6.64 -34.57 5.95
C THR A 109 -5.13 -34.63 6.08
N ILE A 110 -4.62 -35.12 7.21
CA ILE A 110 -3.18 -35.35 7.42
C ILE A 110 -2.87 -36.79 7.03
N VAL A 111 -2.04 -36.98 6.00
CA VAL A 111 -1.77 -38.30 5.44
C VAL A 111 -0.27 -38.60 5.50
N LEU A 112 0.12 -39.49 6.39
CA LEU A 112 1.44 -40.11 6.37
C LEU A 112 1.37 -41.39 5.54
N ALA A 113 1.88 -41.35 4.30
CA ALA A 113 1.70 -42.42 3.31
C ALA A 113 2.18 -43.79 3.82
N ASP A 114 3.24 -43.79 4.63
CA ASP A 114 3.88 -44.98 5.21
C ASP A 114 2.94 -45.82 6.10
N LYS A 115 1.85 -45.24 6.62
CA LYS A 115 0.87 -45.97 7.45
C LYS A 115 -0.11 -46.84 6.67
N ASN A 116 -0.25 -46.64 5.35
CA ASN A 116 -1.15 -47.43 4.47
C ASN A 116 -2.62 -47.52 4.96
N ASN A 117 -3.17 -46.41 5.46
CA ASN A 117 -4.54 -46.33 5.98
C ASN A 117 -5.61 -46.24 4.87
N ASN A 118 -6.88 -46.59 5.19
CA ASN A 118 -8.01 -46.49 4.26
C ASN A 118 -8.50 -45.05 4.09
N LEU A 119 -7.81 -44.28 3.25
CA LEU A 119 -8.07 -42.86 3.00
C LEU A 119 -9.49 -42.57 2.48
N GLU A 120 -9.98 -43.38 1.54
CA GLU A 120 -11.31 -43.18 0.92
C GLU A 120 -12.45 -43.27 1.94
N GLN A 121 -12.39 -44.24 2.85
CA GLN A 121 -13.41 -44.38 3.90
C GLN A 121 -13.26 -43.27 4.96
N ALA A 122 -12.04 -42.93 5.36
CA ALA A 122 -11.79 -41.89 6.36
C ALA A 122 -12.35 -40.53 5.94
N VAL A 123 -12.14 -40.12 4.68
CA VAL A 123 -12.66 -38.86 4.13
C VAL A 123 -14.19 -38.87 4.10
N LYS A 124 -14.82 -39.98 3.70
CA LYS A 124 -16.29 -40.11 3.72
C LYS A 124 -16.87 -39.98 5.12
N ASP A 125 -16.25 -40.62 6.11
CA ASP A 125 -16.68 -40.55 7.51
C ASP A 125 -16.56 -39.11 8.05
N SER A 126 -15.46 -38.42 7.73
CA SER A 126 -15.23 -37.02 8.12
C SER A 126 -16.21 -36.05 7.45
N GLU A 127 -16.39 -36.15 6.12
CA GLU A 127 -17.34 -35.30 5.39
C GLU A 127 -18.79 -35.54 5.85
N ALA A 128 -19.18 -36.78 6.17
CA ALA A 128 -20.49 -37.08 6.73
C ALA A 128 -20.69 -36.41 8.11
N ALA A 129 -19.68 -36.45 8.97
CA ALA A 129 -19.71 -35.79 10.27
C ALA A 129 -19.77 -34.26 10.15
N LEU A 130 -19.02 -33.67 9.21
CA LEU A 130 -19.07 -32.24 8.91
C LEU A 130 -20.43 -31.81 8.36
N ASN A 131 -21.03 -32.58 7.45
CA ASN A 131 -22.36 -32.29 6.92
C ASN A 131 -23.44 -32.35 8.02
N LEU A 132 -23.26 -33.23 9.02
CA LEU A 132 -24.16 -33.27 10.18
C LEU A 132 -23.97 -32.05 11.11
N ALA A 133 -22.72 -31.64 11.34
CA ALA A 133 -22.39 -30.50 12.20
C ALA A 133 -22.69 -29.14 11.55
N PHE A 134 -22.56 -29.05 10.21
CA PHE A 134 -22.65 -27.83 9.43
C PHE A 134 -23.47 -28.03 8.14
N PRO A 135 -24.78 -28.35 8.25
CA PRO A 135 -25.61 -28.79 7.11
C PRO A 135 -25.81 -27.75 6.00
N ALA A 136 -25.60 -26.47 6.29
CA ALA A 136 -25.77 -25.36 5.35
C ALA A 136 -24.43 -24.79 4.84
N LYS A 137 -23.30 -25.42 5.17
CA LYS A 137 -21.97 -24.90 4.83
C LYS A 137 -21.32 -25.70 3.70
N THR A 138 -20.53 -25.01 2.89
CA THR A 138 -19.70 -25.63 1.87
C THR A 138 -18.46 -26.24 2.52
N ILE A 139 -18.20 -27.52 2.25
CA ILE A 139 -17.02 -28.23 2.73
C ILE A 139 -15.91 -28.17 1.68
N PHE A 140 -14.73 -27.69 2.09
CA PHE A 140 -13.52 -27.66 1.28
C PHE A 140 -12.51 -28.70 1.79
N THR A 141 -12.35 -29.80 1.07
CA THR A 141 -11.42 -30.89 1.43
C THR A 141 -10.11 -30.78 0.64
N PHE A 142 -8.97 -30.83 1.35
CA PHE A 142 -7.63 -30.99 0.75
C PHE A 142 -6.70 -31.78 1.67
N PHE A 143 -5.61 -32.29 1.11
CA PHE A 143 -4.69 -33.20 1.81
C PHE A 143 -3.34 -32.54 2.07
N VAL A 144 -2.80 -32.84 3.25
CA VAL A 144 -1.40 -32.56 3.61
C VAL A 144 -0.70 -33.89 3.78
N THR A 145 0.24 -34.18 2.89
CA THR A 145 0.80 -35.52 2.71
C THR A 145 2.30 -35.52 2.97
N GLN A 146 2.80 -36.49 3.72
CA GLN A 146 4.23 -36.73 3.85
C GLN A 146 4.51 -38.21 3.59
N GLN A 147 5.68 -38.48 3.04
CA GLN A 147 6.20 -39.82 2.86
C GLN A 147 7.64 -39.85 3.36
N MET A 148 7.99 -40.86 4.16
CA MET A 148 9.30 -41.00 4.76
C MET A 148 10.14 -42.10 4.11
N ALA A 149 9.53 -43.24 3.78
CA ALA A 149 10.18 -44.33 3.07
C ALA A 149 10.32 -43.99 1.58
N GLU A 150 11.44 -44.39 0.97
CA GLU A 150 11.70 -44.13 -0.45
C GLU A 150 11.04 -45.15 -1.40
N GLU A 151 10.20 -46.05 -0.89
CA GLU A 151 9.40 -46.95 -1.73
C GLU A 151 8.25 -46.16 -2.36
N ASP A 152 8.10 -46.13 -3.68
CA ASP A 152 7.04 -45.38 -4.38
C ASP A 152 5.62 -45.86 -3.97
N LEU A 153 5.12 -45.33 -2.85
CA LEU A 153 3.75 -45.53 -2.39
C LEU A 153 2.83 -44.60 -3.19
N PHE A 154 2.26 -45.11 -4.27
CA PHE A 154 1.20 -44.42 -5.00
C PHE A 154 -0.05 -44.30 -4.11
N MET A 155 -0.27 -43.12 -3.54
CA MET A 155 -1.54 -42.79 -2.90
C MET A 155 -2.64 -42.73 -3.95
N THR A 156 -3.57 -43.69 -3.92
CA THR A 156 -4.71 -43.71 -4.82
C THR A 156 -5.93 -43.10 -4.13
N PHE A 157 -6.48 -42.04 -4.73
CA PHE A 157 -7.72 -41.41 -4.26
C PHE A 157 -8.61 -41.11 -5.46
N SER A 158 -9.91 -41.39 -5.32
CA SER A 158 -10.84 -41.41 -6.46
C SER A 158 -11.27 -40.02 -6.94
N ARG A 159 -11.12 -38.98 -6.09
CA ARG A 159 -11.51 -37.60 -6.39
C ARG A 159 -10.27 -36.73 -6.61
N ASP A 160 -10.39 -35.78 -7.53
CA ASP A 160 -9.37 -34.76 -7.74
C ASP A 160 -9.39 -33.71 -6.61
N VAL A 161 -8.43 -33.80 -5.70
CA VAL A 161 -8.26 -32.93 -4.53
C VAL A 161 -6.86 -32.31 -4.52
N ILE A 162 -6.76 -31.13 -3.91
CA ILE A 162 -5.45 -30.49 -3.69
C ILE A 162 -4.65 -31.39 -2.75
N HIS A 163 -3.39 -31.62 -3.11
CA HIS A 163 -2.41 -32.31 -2.29
C HIS A 163 -1.18 -31.42 -2.18
N PHE A 164 -0.71 -31.19 -0.96
CA PHE A 164 0.56 -30.54 -0.69
C PHE A 164 1.35 -31.36 0.33
N SER A 165 2.67 -31.36 0.24
CA SER A 165 3.51 -31.65 1.40
C SER A 165 3.35 -30.56 2.47
N VAL A 166 3.81 -30.81 3.70
CA VAL A 166 3.83 -29.78 4.74
C VAL A 166 4.63 -28.55 4.27
N GLU A 167 5.76 -28.79 3.62
CA GLU A 167 6.63 -27.75 3.07
C GLU A 167 5.97 -27.02 1.89
N GLU A 168 5.33 -27.74 0.97
CA GLU A 168 4.59 -27.11 -0.14
C GLU A 168 3.41 -26.28 0.34
N LEU A 169 2.69 -26.74 1.38
CA LEU A 169 1.62 -25.97 2.01
C LEU A 169 2.20 -24.70 2.64
N LYS A 170 3.36 -24.81 3.29
CA LYS A 170 4.08 -23.66 3.87
C LYS A 170 4.47 -22.65 2.78
N PHE A 171 4.96 -23.10 1.63
CA PHE A 171 5.24 -22.23 0.49
C PHE A 171 3.97 -21.59 -0.09
N ALA A 172 2.90 -22.36 -0.26
CA ALA A 172 1.64 -21.87 -0.81
C ALA A 172 1.00 -20.83 0.12
N MET A 173 0.79 -21.17 1.39
CA MET A 173 0.21 -20.29 2.41
C MET A 173 1.14 -19.15 2.81
N GLY A 174 2.43 -19.28 2.53
CA GLY A 174 3.44 -18.26 2.71
C GLY A 174 3.45 -17.17 1.64
N GLN A 175 2.70 -17.31 0.55
CA GLN A 175 2.56 -16.25 -0.45
C GLN A 175 1.83 -15.04 0.13
N ASP A 176 2.10 -13.86 -0.43
CA ASP A 176 1.51 -12.63 0.07
C ASP A 176 -0.03 -12.69 0.04
N ARG A 177 -0.67 -12.30 1.14
CA ARG A 177 -2.13 -12.31 1.35
C ARG A 177 -2.83 -13.66 1.15
N MET A 178 -2.09 -14.77 1.13
CA MET A 178 -2.69 -16.09 0.98
C MET A 178 -3.44 -16.50 2.24
N ASN A 179 -4.65 -17.02 2.07
CA ASN A 179 -5.47 -17.57 3.15
C ASN A 179 -6.30 -18.76 2.64
N LEU A 180 -7.07 -19.39 3.53
CA LEU A 180 -7.90 -20.55 3.17
C LEU A 180 -8.96 -20.25 2.09
N LEU A 181 -9.48 -19.02 2.02
CA LEU A 181 -10.41 -18.61 0.97
C LEU A 181 -9.73 -18.55 -0.40
N ASN A 182 -8.49 -18.05 -0.46
CA ASN A 182 -7.70 -18.05 -1.70
C ASN A 182 -7.36 -19.48 -2.16
N LEU A 183 -7.04 -20.38 -1.24
CA LEU A 183 -6.80 -21.79 -1.58
C LEU A 183 -8.09 -22.48 -2.08
N TYR A 184 -9.23 -22.13 -1.48
CA TYR A 184 -10.55 -22.56 -1.96
C TYR A 184 -10.84 -22.04 -3.38
N TYR A 185 -10.45 -20.81 -3.71
CA TYR A 185 -10.58 -20.26 -5.06
C TYR A 185 -9.70 -20.97 -6.08
N TYR A 186 -8.44 -21.21 -5.74
CA TYR A 186 -7.55 -22.03 -6.54
C TYR A 186 -8.17 -23.42 -6.80
N ASN A 187 -8.76 -24.04 -5.78
CA ASN A 187 -9.47 -25.32 -5.93
C ASN A 187 -10.67 -25.24 -6.90
N GLN A 188 -11.45 -24.16 -6.86
CA GLN A 188 -12.56 -23.98 -7.79
C GLN A 188 -12.05 -23.83 -9.23
N ASP A 189 -11.03 -22.99 -9.44
CA ASP A 189 -10.54 -22.65 -10.77
C ASP A 189 -9.79 -23.84 -11.40
N ARG A 190 -8.95 -24.55 -10.64
CA ARG A 190 -8.21 -25.71 -11.16
C ARG A 190 -9.16 -26.81 -11.65
N ARG A 191 -10.29 -27.02 -10.96
CA ARG A 191 -11.29 -28.04 -11.31
C ARG A 191 -12.09 -27.72 -12.56
N SER A 192 -12.04 -26.47 -13.02
CA SER A 192 -12.65 -26.06 -14.29
C SER A 192 -11.78 -26.41 -15.51
N LEU A 193 -10.53 -26.83 -15.27
CA LEU A 193 -9.54 -27.15 -16.30
C LEU A 193 -9.15 -28.62 -16.29
N LYS A 194 -8.60 -29.08 -17.41
CA LYS A 194 -8.02 -30.41 -17.56
C LYS A 194 -6.50 -30.31 -17.51
N PHE A 195 -5.89 -30.81 -16.45
CA PHE A 195 -4.43 -30.90 -16.34
C PHE A 195 -3.93 -32.28 -16.74
N VAL A 196 -2.71 -32.33 -17.27
CA VAL A 196 -1.99 -33.61 -17.45
C VAL A 196 -1.74 -34.24 -16.07
N PRO A 197 -1.94 -35.57 -15.89
CA PRO A 197 -1.79 -36.24 -14.59
C PRO A 197 -0.40 -36.10 -13.95
N THR A 198 0.64 -35.87 -14.75
CA THR A 198 2.03 -35.75 -14.29
C THR A 198 2.39 -34.36 -13.75
N THR A 199 1.50 -33.37 -13.88
CA THR A 199 1.74 -32.02 -13.38
C THR A 199 1.61 -32.00 -11.85
N GLN A 200 2.65 -31.58 -11.13
CA GLN A 200 2.63 -31.46 -9.66
C GLN A 200 1.71 -30.32 -9.20
N GLU A 201 1.08 -30.47 -8.04
CA GLU A 201 0.12 -29.47 -7.54
C GLU A 201 0.79 -28.12 -7.21
N ILE A 202 2.00 -28.14 -6.65
CA ILE A 202 2.77 -26.93 -6.35
C ILE A 202 3.13 -26.13 -7.61
N ASP A 203 3.42 -26.79 -8.73
CA ASP A 203 3.70 -26.12 -10.01
C ASP A 203 2.43 -25.47 -10.59
N ARG A 204 1.27 -26.14 -10.48
CA ARG A 204 -0.02 -25.56 -10.87
C ARG A 204 -0.34 -24.33 -10.04
N PHE A 205 -0.12 -24.42 -8.73
CA PHE A 205 -0.33 -23.32 -7.80
C PHE A 205 0.64 -22.16 -8.07
N ALA A 206 1.93 -22.43 -8.28
CA ALA A 206 2.91 -21.40 -8.62
C ALA A 206 2.56 -20.69 -9.92
N TYR A 207 2.13 -21.45 -10.93
CA TYR A 207 1.60 -20.87 -12.16
C TYR A 207 0.39 -19.97 -11.89
N TYR A 208 -0.60 -20.43 -11.13
CA TYR A 208 -1.78 -19.65 -10.77
C TYR A 208 -1.44 -18.35 -10.00
N SER A 209 -0.60 -18.46 -8.96
CA SER A 209 -0.19 -17.35 -8.10
C SER A 209 0.62 -16.31 -8.89
N SER A 210 1.51 -16.75 -9.78
CA SER A 210 2.32 -15.86 -10.63
C SER A 210 1.49 -15.08 -11.67
N ASN A 211 0.28 -15.56 -12.00
CA ASN A 211 -0.64 -14.94 -12.94
C ASN A 211 -1.82 -14.27 -12.23
N ASN A 212 -1.56 -13.55 -11.12
CA ASN A 212 -2.57 -12.81 -10.36
C ASN A 212 -3.76 -13.66 -9.91
N ASN A 213 -3.52 -14.91 -9.51
CA ASN A 213 -4.54 -15.85 -9.05
C ASN A 213 -5.59 -16.16 -10.13
N THR A 214 -5.14 -16.39 -11.36
CA THR A 214 -6.00 -16.93 -12.44
C THR A 214 -5.21 -17.90 -13.33
N PHE A 215 -5.92 -18.84 -13.94
CA PHE A 215 -5.38 -19.68 -15.03
C PHE A 215 -5.63 -19.09 -16.41
N TYR A 216 -6.29 -17.94 -16.48
CA TYR A 216 -6.69 -17.33 -17.73
C TYR A 216 -5.50 -17.03 -18.64
N ARG A 217 -5.70 -17.28 -19.93
CA ARG A 217 -4.84 -16.87 -21.06
C ARG A 217 -5.74 -16.39 -22.20
N ASP A 218 -5.17 -15.60 -23.11
CA ASP A 218 -5.90 -15.12 -24.29
C ASP A 218 -6.51 -16.27 -25.11
N GLU A 219 -5.78 -17.38 -25.20
CA GLU A 219 -6.22 -18.66 -25.77
C GLU A 219 -6.10 -19.76 -24.72
N MET A 220 -7.25 -20.31 -24.28
CA MET A 220 -7.29 -21.39 -23.30
C MET A 220 -7.10 -22.74 -24.00
N PRO A 221 -6.16 -23.59 -23.55
CA PRO A 221 -5.95 -24.90 -24.15
C PRO A 221 -7.01 -25.91 -23.67
N ASP A 222 -7.29 -26.93 -24.50
CA ASP A 222 -8.16 -28.05 -24.11
C ASP A 222 -7.58 -28.88 -22.96
N ILE A 223 -6.25 -28.95 -22.89
CA ILE A 223 -5.47 -29.60 -21.84
C ILE A 223 -4.31 -28.69 -21.46
N MET A 224 -4.14 -28.43 -20.17
CA MET A 224 -3.08 -27.60 -19.64
C MET A 224 -1.93 -28.46 -19.10
N PHE A 225 -0.71 -28.14 -19.53
CA PHE A 225 0.52 -28.70 -19.00
C PHE A 225 1.32 -27.56 -18.36
N VAL A 226 1.72 -27.74 -17.10
CA VAL A 226 2.65 -26.85 -16.41
C VAL A 226 3.92 -27.66 -16.20
N GLU A 227 5.05 -27.10 -16.59
CA GLU A 227 6.35 -27.79 -16.54
C GLU A 227 6.77 -28.01 -15.08
N ILE A 228 7.35 -29.19 -14.80
CA ILE A 228 7.87 -29.52 -13.47
C ILE A 228 9.00 -28.55 -13.12
N GLY A 229 8.95 -27.98 -11.91
CA GLY A 229 9.93 -27.00 -11.45
C GLY A 229 9.55 -25.55 -11.73
N SER A 230 8.36 -25.30 -12.27
CA SER A 230 7.77 -23.94 -12.37
C SER A 230 7.66 -23.25 -11.00
N ALA A 231 7.54 -24.02 -9.93
CA ALA A 231 7.50 -23.51 -8.57
C ALA A 231 8.86 -23.07 -8.00
N LEU A 232 10.00 -23.43 -8.61
CA LEU A 232 11.33 -23.20 -8.02
C LEU A 232 11.59 -21.74 -7.66
N SER A 233 11.23 -20.79 -8.53
CA SER A 233 11.40 -19.36 -8.24
C SER A 233 10.51 -18.88 -7.10
N MET A 234 9.29 -19.43 -6.98
CA MET A 234 8.39 -19.11 -5.88
C MET A 234 8.95 -19.64 -4.55
N CYS A 235 9.47 -20.86 -4.54
CA CYS A 235 10.09 -21.47 -3.36
C CYS A 235 11.37 -20.73 -2.96
N GLU A 236 12.26 -20.41 -3.90
CA GLU A 236 13.49 -19.64 -3.65
C GLU A 236 13.17 -18.28 -3.03
N LYS A 237 12.23 -17.53 -3.62
CA LYS A 237 11.81 -16.24 -3.07
C LYS A 237 11.26 -16.37 -1.65
N TYR A 238 10.48 -17.41 -1.38
CA TYR A 238 9.97 -17.67 -0.04
C TYR A 238 11.10 -17.94 0.95
N LEU A 239 12.00 -18.87 0.62
CA LEU A 239 13.11 -19.30 1.48
C LEU A 239 14.07 -18.14 1.76
N CYS A 240 14.45 -17.36 0.73
CA CYS A 240 15.32 -16.19 0.90
C CYS A 240 14.66 -15.09 1.74
N ARG A 241 13.34 -14.89 1.63
CA ARG A 241 12.61 -13.88 2.39
C ARG A 241 12.38 -14.28 3.84
N MET A 242 12.07 -15.55 4.09
CA MET A 242 11.84 -16.05 5.45
C MET A 242 13.15 -16.32 6.17
N ASP A 243 14.23 -16.64 5.44
CA ASP A 243 15.56 -16.95 5.96
C ASP A 243 15.48 -17.87 7.19
N GLU A 244 14.76 -18.99 7.04
CA GLU A 244 14.50 -19.90 8.15
C GLU A 244 15.71 -20.78 8.42
N HIS A 245 16.22 -20.75 9.64
CA HIS A 245 17.36 -21.57 10.04
C HIS A 245 17.37 -21.83 11.55
N MET A 246 18.18 -22.80 11.98
CA MET A 246 18.36 -23.14 13.38
C MET A 246 19.44 -22.26 14.01
N GLU A 247 19.14 -21.66 15.16
CA GLU A 247 20.09 -20.85 15.92
C GLU A 247 20.22 -21.35 17.35
N ASN A 248 21.41 -21.22 17.93
CA ASN A 248 21.68 -21.66 19.29
C ASN A 248 21.18 -20.62 20.29
N TYR A 249 20.10 -20.92 21.01
CA TYR A 249 19.63 -20.10 22.11
C TYR A 249 20.50 -20.33 23.36
N ALA A 250 21.62 -19.60 23.40
CA ALA A 250 22.65 -19.67 24.44
C ALA A 250 22.11 -19.72 25.89
N PRO A 251 21.08 -18.94 26.30
CA PRO A 251 20.56 -18.99 27.67
C PRO A 251 20.03 -20.36 28.12
N GLN A 252 19.59 -21.22 27.20
CA GLN A 252 19.07 -22.55 27.52
C GLN A 252 19.86 -23.69 26.86
N GLY A 253 20.83 -23.39 25.99
CA GLY A 253 21.63 -24.40 25.29
C GLY A 253 20.82 -25.27 24.32
N HIS A 254 19.68 -24.76 23.84
CA HIS A 254 18.83 -25.44 22.87
C HIS A 254 18.86 -24.71 21.52
N PHE A 255 18.62 -25.44 20.45
CA PHE A 255 18.44 -24.82 19.13
C PHE A 255 16.99 -24.42 18.94
N VAL A 256 16.78 -23.22 18.40
CA VAL A 256 15.47 -22.67 18.07
C VAL A 256 15.47 -22.32 16.59
N MET A 257 14.42 -22.72 15.88
CA MET A 257 14.21 -22.28 14.51
C MET A 257 13.81 -20.80 14.54
N VAL A 258 14.51 -19.97 13.79
CA VAL A 258 14.21 -18.55 13.64
C VAL A 258 13.79 -18.26 12.21
N LYS A 259 13.01 -17.20 12.01
CA LYS A 259 12.66 -16.65 10.70
C LYS A 259 12.85 -15.14 10.71
N HIS A 260 13.19 -14.56 9.57
CA HIS A 260 13.34 -13.13 9.39
C HIS A 260 12.07 -12.38 9.83
N PHE A 261 12.24 -11.24 10.50
CA PHE A 261 11.12 -10.45 10.97
C PHE A 261 10.45 -9.70 9.81
N ALA A 262 9.15 -9.93 9.59
CA ALA A 262 8.47 -9.49 8.36
C ALA A 262 8.32 -7.96 8.20
N ASP A 263 8.31 -7.17 9.29
CA ASP A 263 7.99 -5.74 9.26
C ASP A 263 9.22 -4.84 9.01
N ILE A 264 10.34 -5.39 8.51
CA ILE A 264 11.60 -4.66 8.27
C ILE A 264 12.24 -5.11 6.93
N PRO A 265 13.19 -4.34 6.37
CA PRO A 265 13.89 -4.76 5.16
C PRO A 265 14.64 -6.09 5.34
N THR A 266 14.66 -6.94 4.30
CA THR A 266 15.25 -8.29 4.33
C THR A 266 16.77 -8.32 4.55
N GLN A 267 17.45 -7.19 4.39
CA GLN A 267 18.88 -7.03 4.63
C GLN A 267 19.20 -6.74 6.11
N ILE A 268 18.19 -6.50 6.94
CA ILE A 268 18.37 -6.28 8.38
C ILE A 268 18.29 -7.64 9.08
N PRO A 269 19.35 -8.09 9.76
CA PRO A 269 19.43 -9.44 10.31
C PRO A 269 18.71 -9.55 11.66
N ILE A 270 17.43 -9.17 11.70
CA ILE A 270 16.56 -9.36 12.86
C ILE A 270 15.55 -10.47 12.57
N TYR A 271 15.45 -11.39 13.50
CA TYR A 271 14.70 -12.62 13.41
C TYR A 271 13.74 -12.78 14.59
N ALA A 272 12.71 -13.60 14.40
CA ALA A 272 11.80 -14.04 15.43
C ALA A 272 11.75 -15.58 15.47
N PRO A 273 11.61 -16.21 16.65
CA PRO A 273 11.41 -17.65 16.76
C PRO A 273 10.18 -18.14 15.97
N TYR A 274 10.36 -19.22 15.21
CA TYR A 274 9.27 -19.92 14.52
C TYR A 274 8.51 -20.80 15.53
N MET A 275 7.17 -20.71 15.53
CA MET A 275 6.26 -21.48 16.42
C MET A 275 6.55 -21.37 17.93
N ALA A 276 7.30 -20.36 18.37
CA ALA A 276 7.81 -20.24 19.73
C ALA A 276 7.31 -18.96 20.46
N VAL A 277 8.01 -18.56 21.52
CA VAL A 277 7.65 -17.52 22.48
C VAL A 277 7.32 -16.19 21.80
N LYS A 278 6.10 -15.68 22.01
CA LYS A 278 5.69 -14.35 21.54
C LYS A 278 6.54 -13.27 22.22
N GLY A 279 7.00 -12.30 21.45
CA GLY A 279 7.76 -11.15 21.97
C GLY A 279 9.26 -11.41 22.14
N LEU A 280 9.77 -12.55 21.69
CA LEU A 280 11.21 -12.82 21.60
C LEU A 280 11.72 -12.49 20.19
N PHE A 281 12.84 -11.78 20.11
CA PHE A 281 13.51 -11.37 18.87
C PHE A 281 15.01 -11.66 18.97
N MET A 282 15.68 -11.80 17.84
CA MET A 282 17.13 -12.02 17.74
C MET A 282 17.73 -11.10 16.69
N LEU A 283 18.83 -10.42 17.01
CA LEU A 283 19.66 -9.65 16.08
C LEU A 283 20.97 -10.39 15.89
N LYS A 284 21.31 -10.71 14.64
CA LYS A 284 22.63 -11.25 14.29
C LYS A 284 23.60 -10.10 14.05
N LEU A 285 24.61 -9.99 14.91
CA LEU A 285 25.76 -9.11 14.71
C LEU A 285 26.91 -9.91 14.09
N LYS A 286 28.04 -9.26 13.79
CA LYS A 286 29.16 -9.88 13.07
C LYS A 286 29.72 -11.14 13.76
N ASN A 287 29.82 -11.10 15.09
CA ASN A 287 30.42 -12.16 15.90
C ASN A 287 29.51 -12.71 17.00
N GLN A 288 28.40 -12.04 17.31
CA GLN A 288 27.56 -12.32 18.48
C GLN A 288 26.08 -12.15 18.14
N GLU A 289 25.22 -12.64 19.03
CA GLU A 289 23.77 -12.50 18.94
C GLU A 289 23.22 -11.69 20.10
N LEU A 290 22.27 -10.81 19.80
CA LEU A 290 21.44 -10.14 20.79
C LEU A 290 20.02 -10.72 20.72
N TRP A 291 19.63 -11.41 21.78
CA TRP A 291 18.27 -11.85 22.02
C TRP A 291 17.52 -10.80 22.85
N PHE A 292 16.26 -10.57 22.51
CA PHE A 292 15.46 -9.51 23.12
C PHE A 292 14.05 -10.02 23.42
N HIS A 293 13.69 -10.14 24.69
CA HIS A 293 12.39 -10.62 25.13
C HIS A 293 11.56 -9.47 25.73
N VAL A 294 10.42 -9.18 25.12
CA VAL A 294 9.49 -8.12 25.55
C VAL A 294 8.48 -8.69 26.55
N ASN A 295 8.71 -8.43 27.84
CA ASN A 295 7.86 -8.86 28.94
C ASN A 295 7.08 -7.68 29.54
N CYS A 296 5.89 -7.40 29.00
CA CYS A 296 5.04 -6.30 29.47
C CYS A 296 3.54 -6.64 29.42
N LYS A 297 2.73 -5.80 30.10
CA LYS A 297 1.25 -5.87 30.03
C LYS A 297 0.77 -5.65 28.59
N ASP A 298 -0.39 -6.21 28.24
CA ASP A 298 -0.95 -6.13 26.89
C ASP A 298 -1.01 -4.71 26.31
N GLY A 299 -1.35 -3.71 27.14
CA GLY A 299 -1.43 -2.31 26.72
C GLY A 299 -0.10 -1.72 26.24
N PHE A 300 1.05 -2.30 26.61
CA PHE A 300 2.37 -1.83 26.22
C PHE A 300 3.06 -2.71 25.17
N ARG A 301 2.45 -3.83 24.74
CA ARG A 301 3.09 -4.78 23.82
C ARG A 301 3.53 -4.16 22.49
N ILE A 302 2.73 -3.24 21.96
CA ILE A 302 3.04 -2.57 20.69
C ILE A 302 4.29 -1.70 20.85
N PHE A 303 4.30 -0.83 21.88
CA PHE A 303 5.46 0.00 22.19
C PHE A 303 6.69 -0.83 22.51
N GLY A 304 6.57 -1.86 23.36
CA GLY A 304 7.69 -2.73 23.71
C GLY A 304 8.30 -3.42 22.50
N ARG A 305 7.48 -3.83 21.52
CA ARG A 305 7.97 -4.35 20.24
C ARG A 305 8.70 -3.28 19.43
N GLU A 306 8.12 -2.09 19.25
CA GLU A 306 8.79 -1.01 18.51
C GLU A 306 10.11 -0.59 19.16
N ALA A 307 10.15 -0.48 20.49
CA ALA A 307 11.35 -0.18 21.26
C ALA A 307 12.43 -1.27 21.08
N ALA A 308 12.06 -2.55 21.18
CA ALA A 308 12.99 -3.66 20.96
C ALA A 308 13.66 -3.59 19.58
N ILE A 309 12.85 -3.46 18.52
CA ILE A 309 13.35 -3.38 17.14
C ILE A 309 14.21 -2.12 16.94
N ALA A 310 13.81 -0.97 17.48
CA ALA A 310 14.59 0.27 17.41
C ALA A 310 15.97 0.12 18.09
N LEU A 311 16.02 -0.42 19.31
CA LEU A 311 17.26 -0.63 20.05
C LEU A 311 18.20 -1.61 19.34
N MET A 312 17.66 -2.68 18.76
CA MET A 312 18.42 -3.63 17.93
C MET A 312 19.00 -2.95 16.68
N ASN A 313 18.20 -2.13 15.98
CA ASN A 313 18.66 -1.38 14.82
C ASN A 313 19.75 -0.37 15.15
N TRP A 314 19.66 0.34 16.29
CA TRP A 314 20.71 1.27 16.69
C TRP A 314 22.01 0.57 17.08
N LEU A 315 21.93 -0.58 17.76
CA LEU A 315 23.12 -1.37 18.05
C LEU A 315 23.80 -1.87 16.75
N LEU A 316 22.99 -2.29 15.77
CA LEU A 316 23.47 -2.64 14.43
C LEU A 316 24.09 -1.44 13.71
N ALA A 317 23.48 -0.25 13.81
CA ALA A 317 23.99 0.98 13.21
C ALA A 317 25.37 1.34 13.75
N VAL A 318 25.55 1.23 15.06
CA VAL A 318 26.84 1.46 15.73
C VAL A 318 27.91 0.51 15.21
N GLU A 319 27.62 -0.79 15.16
CA GLU A 319 28.55 -1.81 14.64
C GLU A 319 28.90 -1.55 13.17
N LYS A 320 27.89 -1.26 12.33
CA LYS A 320 28.06 -1.06 10.90
C LYS A 320 28.81 0.23 10.54
N LYS A 321 28.48 1.35 11.19
CA LYS A 321 29.05 2.67 10.84
C LYS A 321 30.42 2.91 11.47
N LEU A 322 30.66 2.39 12.67
CA LEU A 322 31.94 2.55 13.35
C LEU A 322 32.90 1.38 13.10
N CYS A 323 32.42 0.30 12.48
CA CYS A 323 33.19 -0.93 12.25
C CYS A 323 33.75 -1.53 13.56
N ILE A 324 33.00 -1.42 14.67
CA ILE A 324 33.38 -1.94 15.99
C ILE A 324 32.62 -3.22 16.34
N THR A 325 33.10 -3.96 17.33
CA THR A 325 32.33 -5.06 17.93
C THR A 325 31.54 -4.52 19.12
N SER A 326 30.21 -4.50 19.02
CA SER A 326 29.36 -3.87 20.04
C SER A 326 29.21 -4.76 21.29
N LEU A 327 29.21 -6.08 21.13
CA LEU A 327 29.05 -7.07 22.20
C LEU A 327 30.23 -8.03 22.29
N ASN A 328 30.66 -8.38 23.51
CA ASN A 328 31.75 -9.33 23.73
C ASN A 328 31.31 -10.80 23.69
N GLN A 329 30.01 -11.06 23.89
CA GLN A 329 29.39 -12.38 23.94
C GLN A 329 27.90 -12.28 23.61
N ASN A 330 27.24 -13.42 23.35
CA ASN A 330 25.78 -13.48 23.20
C ASN A 330 25.07 -12.93 24.44
N LEU A 331 24.00 -12.17 24.22
CA LEU A 331 23.28 -11.44 25.27
C LEU A 331 21.77 -11.57 25.09
N LEU A 332 21.04 -11.81 26.18
CA LEU A 332 19.60 -11.74 26.30
C LEU A 332 19.19 -10.48 27.07
N ILE A 333 18.25 -9.73 26.53
CA ILE A 333 17.62 -8.59 27.20
C ILE A 333 16.20 -9.00 27.59
N GLU A 334 15.93 -9.03 28.89
CA GLU A 334 14.57 -9.10 29.43
C GLU A 334 14.04 -7.67 29.57
N PHE A 335 13.28 -7.22 28.57
CA PHE A 335 12.74 -5.87 28.48
C PHE A 335 11.40 -5.77 29.20
N CYS A 336 11.38 -5.04 30.30
CA CYS A 336 10.23 -4.91 31.17
C CYS A 336 9.72 -3.47 31.18
N ILE A 337 8.39 -3.29 31.14
CA ILE A 337 7.76 -1.98 31.37
C ILE A 337 7.04 -2.06 32.71
N VAL A 338 7.50 -1.26 33.69
CA VAL A 338 7.15 -1.40 35.11
C VAL A 338 6.80 -0.05 35.74
N PRO A 339 5.96 -0.02 36.79
CA PRO A 339 5.51 1.21 37.45
C PRO A 339 6.60 1.80 38.37
N VAL A 340 7.76 2.09 37.79
CA VAL A 340 8.90 2.77 38.41
C VAL A 340 9.04 4.17 37.82
N LYS A 341 9.80 5.06 38.46
CA LYS A 341 10.00 6.44 37.97
C LYS A 341 11.24 6.65 37.11
N GLU A 342 12.16 5.70 37.13
CA GLU A 342 13.48 5.80 36.48
C GLU A 342 13.80 4.48 35.80
N TYR A 343 14.68 4.52 34.80
CA TYR A 343 15.21 3.31 34.18
C TYR A 343 16.03 2.51 35.20
N VAL A 344 15.84 1.20 35.21
CA VAL A 344 16.56 0.29 36.09
C VAL A 344 17.09 -0.87 35.26
N TRP A 345 18.35 -1.25 35.48
CA TRP A 345 18.89 -2.46 34.87
C TRP A 345 19.79 -3.22 35.83
N GLU A 346 19.83 -4.54 35.66
CA GLU A 346 20.73 -5.41 36.39
C GLU A 346 21.22 -6.57 35.54
N LYS A 347 22.45 -7.02 35.79
CA LYS A 347 22.98 -8.26 35.25
C LYS A 347 22.39 -9.43 36.04
N ALA A 348 21.40 -10.12 35.45
CA ALA A 348 20.74 -11.25 36.10
C ALA A 348 21.61 -12.52 36.09
N ASN A 349 22.37 -12.75 35.02
CA ASN A 349 23.34 -13.84 34.90
C ASN A 349 24.40 -13.50 33.82
N ASP A 350 25.26 -14.47 33.46
CA ASP A 350 26.34 -14.25 32.49
C ASP A 350 25.89 -14.00 31.05
N TYR A 351 24.60 -14.17 30.74
CA TYR A 351 24.04 -13.96 29.41
C TYR A 351 22.80 -13.06 29.44
N THR A 352 22.40 -12.49 30.58
CA THR A 352 21.11 -11.81 30.70
C THR A 352 21.21 -10.47 31.43
N ILE A 353 20.62 -9.44 30.82
CA ILE A 353 20.30 -8.16 31.46
C ILE A 353 18.79 -8.05 31.59
N VAL A 354 18.30 -7.68 32.77
CA VAL A 354 16.92 -7.20 32.94
C VAL A 354 16.95 -5.70 32.75
N PHE A 355 16.25 -5.19 31.74
CA PHE A 355 16.18 -3.76 31.41
C PHE A 355 14.75 -3.27 31.60
N CYS A 356 14.54 -2.49 32.66
CA CYS A 356 13.25 -1.98 33.10
C CYS A 356 13.07 -0.52 32.69
N VAL A 357 11.96 -0.24 32.01
CA VAL A 357 11.54 1.07 31.53
C VAL A 357 10.31 1.54 32.33
N PRO A 358 10.22 2.83 32.72
CA PRO A 358 9.06 3.41 33.38
C PRO A 358 7.75 3.31 32.56
N GLU A 359 6.60 3.00 33.18
CA GLU A 359 5.29 2.99 32.50
C GLU A 359 4.89 4.38 31.94
N ASP A 360 5.31 5.44 32.62
CA ASP A 360 5.13 6.84 32.25
C ASP A 360 5.97 7.28 31.06
N ILE A 361 6.86 6.41 30.54
CA ILE A 361 7.60 6.67 29.31
C ILE A 361 6.68 6.99 28.12
N MET A 362 5.48 6.41 28.09
CA MET A 362 4.48 6.66 27.05
C MET A 362 3.98 8.11 27.04
N ASN A 363 4.15 8.86 28.13
CA ASN A 363 3.83 10.28 28.22
C ASN A 363 5.02 11.19 27.86
N SER A 364 6.19 10.61 27.59
CA SER A 364 7.38 11.37 27.24
C SER A 364 7.26 11.96 25.83
N ASP A 365 7.93 13.09 25.60
CA ASP A 365 8.00 13.71 24.28
C ASP A 365 8.67 12.72 23.30
N ALA A 366 7.93 12.34 22.27
CA ALA A 366 8.40 11.39 21.26
C ALA A 366 9.67 11.88 20.54
N SER A 367 9.92 13.19 20.51
CA SER A 367 11.14 13.77 19.91
C SER A 367 12.42 13.37 20.66
N THR A 368 12.31 13.13 21.97
CA THR A 368 13.42 12.76 22.86
C THR A 368 13.38 11.32 23.34
N LEU A 369 12.21 10.67 23.27
CA LEU A 369 11.93 9.33 23.78
C LEU A 369 12.95 8.29 23.28
N GLU A 370 13.13 8.21 21.97
CA GLU A 370 14.02 7.21 21.38
C GLU A 370 15.48 7.47 21.75
N ARG A 371 15.88 8.74 21.83
CA ARG A 371 17.23 9.13 22.22
C ARG A 371 17.55 8.64 23.64
N ASP A 372 16.63 8.87 24.57
CA ASP A 372 16.77 8.44 25.97
C ASP A 372 16.78 6.90 26.07
N LEU A 373 15.88 6.21 25.36
CA LEU A 373 15.89 4.74 25.29
C LEU A 373 17.25 4.20 24.82
N VAL A 374 17.81 4.75 23.74
CA VAL A 374 19.11 4.36 23.20
C VAL A 374 20.23 4.62 24.20
N GLU A 375 20.25 5.81 24.82
CA GLU A 375 21.24 6.19 25.82
C GLU A 375 21.26 5.20 26.99
N GLN A 376 20.10 4.95 27.60
CA GLN A 376 19.99 4.06 28.76
C GLN A 376 20.27 2.60 28.40
N PHE A 377 19.82 2.15 27.23
CA PHE A 377 20.07 0.79 26.76
C PHE A 377 21.55 0.50 26.54
N LEU A 378 22.25 1.38 25.81
CA LEU A 378 23.68 1.20 25.56
C LEU A 378 24.49 1.32 26.85
N LYS A 379 24.09 2.21 27.76
CA LYS A 379 24.68 2.31 29.10
C LYS A 379 24.46 1.03 29.91
N ALA A 380 23.28 0.42 29.86
CA ALA A 380 23.01 -0.85 30.54
C ALA A 380 23.93 -1.98 30.05
N ILE A 381 24.19 -2.06 28.73
CA ILE A 381 25.14 -3.02 28.15
C ILE A 381 26.56 -2.78 28.70
N GLN A 382 26.98 -1.52 28.79
CA GLN A 382 28.31 -1.14 29.30
C GLN A 382 28.45 -1.42 30.80
N ASP A 383 27.51 -0.94 31.62
CA ASP A 383 27.54 -1.05 33.08
C ASP A 383 27.52 -2.52 33.53
N CYS A 384 26.84 -3.39 32.78
CA CYS A 384 26.80 -4.82 33.03
C CYS A 384 28.00 -5.59 32.44
N GLY A 385 28.95 -4.92 31.78
CA GLY A 385 30.20 -5.51 31.28
C GLY A 385 30.08 -6.34 30.00
N PHE A 386 29.03 -6.14 29.20
CA PHE A 386 28.80 -6.89 27.97
C PHE A 386 29.42 -6.25 26.71
N SER A 387 30.02 -5.06 26.84
CA SER A 387 30.80 -4.41 25.79
C SER A 387 32.22 -4.12 26.24
N SER A 388 33.20 -4.33 25.35
CA SER A 388 34.60 -3.92 25.55
C SER A 388 34.83 -2.47 25.12
N ASN A 389 33.87 -1.85 24.44
CA ASN A 389 33.93 -0.45 24.07
C ASN A 389 33.47 0.44 25.23
N GLY A 390 34.42 1.05 25.94
CA GLY A 390 34.15 2.00 27.02
C GLY A 390 33.38 3.26 26.59
N SER A 391 33.31 3.57 25.29
CA SER A 391 32.55 4.70 24.74
C SER A 391 31.27 4.30 23.99
N LEU A 392 30.83 3.03 24.02
CA LEU A 392 29.61 2.55 23.34
C LEU A 392 28.38 3.48 23.48
N SER A 393 28.06 3.98 24.68
CA SER A 393 26.93 4.90 24.87
C SER A 393 27.14 6.25 24.18
N ILE A 394 28.34 6.84 24.28
CA ILE A 394 28.71 8.10 23.65
C ILE A 394 28.72 7.96 22.13
N ASP A 395 29.39 6.91 21.64
CA ASP A 395 29.51 6.59 20.22
C ASP A 395 28.13 6.30 19.61
N GLY A 396 27.29 5.55 20.33
CA GLY A 396 25.94 5.25 19.91
C GLY A 396 25.02 6.47 19.87
N LEU A 397 25.16 7.39 20.82
CA LEU A 397 24.46 8.67 20.77
C LEU A 397 24.94 9.56 19.62
N GLN A 398 26.25 9.59 19.32
CA GLN A 398 26.76 10.32 18.15
C GLN A 398 26.18 9.76 16.85
N ILE A 399 26.12 8.42 16.72
CA ILE A 399 25.49 7.76 15.57
C ILE A 399 24.01 8.13 15.49
N PHE A 400 23.26 8.03 16.59
CA PHE A 400 21.86 8.41 16.68
C PHE A 400 21.62 9.88 16.29
N ASP A 401 22.39 10.81 16.85
CA ASP A 401 22.26 12.24 16.62
C ASP A 401 22.64 12.62 15.17
N SER A 402 23.53 11.85 14.53
CA SER A 402 23.89 12.03 13.11
C SER A 402 22.87 11.48 12.11
N ALA A 403 21.97 10.61 12.56
CA ALA A 403 21.03 9.93 11.67
C ALA A 403 19.84 10.83 11.31
N PRO A 404 19.40 10.83 10.03
CA PRO A 404 18.32 11.71 9.55
C PRO A 404 16.90 11.21 9.89
N GLY A 405 16.76 9.98 10.42
CA GLY A 405 15.48 9.33 10.71
C GLY A 405 15.45 8.63 12.06
N ARG A 406 14.27 8.13 12.45
CA ARG A 406 13.99 7.54 13.78
C ARG A 406 13.17 6.25 13.63
N PHE A 407 13.39 5.25 14.49
CA PHE A 407 12.69 3.96 14.40
C PHE A 407 11.43 3.92 15.27
N VAL A 408 11.40 4.62 16.41
CA VAL A 408 10.23 4.65 17.29
C VAL A 408 9.19 5.62 16.72
N GLN A 409 7.98 5.12 16.48
CA GLN A 409 6.89 5.89 15.87
C GLN A 409 5.75 6.19 16.85
N ILE A 410 5.78 5.56 18.03
CA ILE A 410 4.81 5.72 19.11
C ILE A 410 5.42 6.59 20.21
N GLY A 411 4.78 7.73 20.48
CA GLY A 411 5.04 8.60 21.62
C GLY A 411 3.98 9.71 21.64
N ASN A 412 3.79 10.36 22.79
CA ASN A 412 2.84 11.46 22.91
C ASN A 412 3.44 12.69 22.20
N THR A 413 3.21 12.83 20.89
CA THR A 413 3.57 14.07 20.20
C THR A 413 2.43 15.06 20.36
N GLU A 414 2.77 16.33 20.59
CA GLU A 414 1.81 17.44 20.46
C GLU A 414 1.16 17.50 19.05
N ASN A 415 1.73 16.75 18.09
CA ASN A 415 1.31 16.64 16.70
C ASN A 415 0.45 15.39 16.38
N LEU A 416 0.13 14.52 17.35
CA LEU A 416 -0.76 13.37 17.10
C LEU A 416 -2.18 13.87 16.88
N THR A 417 -2.67 13.76 15.65
CA THR A 417 -4.04 14.12 15.30
C THR A 417 -4.99 12.94 15.53
N VAL A 418 -6.31 13.19 15.49
CA VAL A 418 -7.34 12.13 15.54
C VAL A 418 -7.12 11.07 14.46
N ILE A 419 -6.53 11.44 13.33
CA ILE A 419 -6.19 10.52 12.23
C ILE A 419 -5.09 9.53 12.61
N ASP A 420 -4.12 9.97 13.41
CA ASP A 420 -2.94 9.19 13.78
C ASP A 420 -3.18 8.25 14.96
N GLY A 421 -4.26 8.47 15.71
CA GLY A 421 -4.60 7.71 16.90
C GLY A 421 -5.04 6.28 16.56
N LYS A 422 -4.38 5.29 17.17
CA LYS A 422 -4.85 3.91 17.18
C LYS A 422 -6.02 3.78 18.15
N ASP A 423 -7.23 3.67 17.61
CA ASP A 423 -8.49 3.61 18.35
C ASP A 423 -9.20 2.24 18.27
N GLY A 424 -8.50 1.23 17.76
CA GLY A 424 -8.94 -0.17 17.72
C GLY A 424 -9.66 -0.59 16.44
N VAL A 425 -9.84 0.30 15.47
CA VAL A 425 -10.38 -0.02 14.13
C VAL A 425 -9.25 0.07 13.10
N ASP A 426 -8.61 -1.07 12.82
CA ASP A 426 -7.41 -1.18 11.98
C ASP A 426 -7.43 -2.38 11.02
N SER A 427 -8.60 -2.98 10.77
CA SER A 427 -8.73 -4.11 9.84
C SER A 427 -8.74 -3.64 8.38
N CYS A 428 -7.92 -4.28 7.54
CA CYS A 428 -7.84 -4.00 6.11
C CYS A 428 -8.65 -5.00 5.28
N TYR A 429 -9.07 -4.56 4.09
CA TYR A 429 -9.64 -5.39 3.03
C TYR A 429 -9.07 -4.92 1.70
N TYR A 430 -8.94 -5.79 0.71
CA TYR A 430 -8.33 -5.46 -0.59
C TYR A 430 -9.15 -6.05 -1.74
N VAL A 431 -9.03 -5.46 -2.93
CA VAL A 431 -9.65 -5.99 -4.15
C VAL A 431 -9.02 -7.34 -4.51
N ASN A 432 -9.85 -8.35 -4.73
CA ASN A 432 -9.39 -9.68 -5.11
C ASN A 432 -9.15 -9.78 -6.62
N SER A 433 -7.90 -9.97 -7.03
CA SER A 433 -7.48 -10.04 -8.45
C SER A 433 -8.18 -11.12 -9.25
N ARG A 434 -8.50 -12.27 -8.63
CA ARG A 434 -9.24 -13.36 -9.28
C ARG A 434 -10.64 -12.89 -9.68
N TYR A 435 -11.32 -12.16 -8.79
CA TYR A 435 -12.64 -11.64 -9.12
C TYR A 435 -12.56 -10.56 -10.19
N CYS A 436 -11.49 -9.77 -10.24
CA CYS A 436 -11.29 -8.86 -11.36
C CYS A 436 -11.24 -9.61 -12.71
N ASP A 437 -10.51 -10.73 -12.76
CA ASP A 437 -10.45 -11.57 -13.97
C ASP A 437 -11.82 -12.18 -14.33
N LYS A 438 -12.57 -12.68 -13.34
CA LYS A 438 -13.93 -13.21 -13.57
C LYS A 438 -14.89 -12.17 -14.12
N ILE A 439 -14.90 -10.96 -13.55
CA ILE A 439 -15.77 -9.88 -14.01
C ILE A 439 -15.44 -9.49 -15.46
N LEU A 440 -14.18 -9.52 -15.89
CA LEU A 440 -13.84 -9.31 -17.31
C LEU A 440 -14.46 -10.37 -18.23
N SER A 441 -14.48 -11.63 -17.82
CA SER A 441 -15.19 -12.69 -18.56
C SER A 441 -16.69 -12.45 -18.59
N GLU A 442 -17.30 -12.07 -17.47
CA GLU A 442 -18.73 -11.77 -17.38
C GLU A 442 -19.12 -10.59 -18.30
N ILE A 443 -18.30 -9.54 -18.34
CA ILE A 443 -18.48 -8.41 -19.27
C ILE A 443 -18.36 -8.86 -20.73
N ALA A 444 -17.38 -9.72 -21.04
CA ALA A 444 -17.20 -10.26 -22.39
C ALA A 444 -18.43 -11.08 -22.84
N ASP A 445 -18.98 -11.90 -21.94
CA ASP A 445 -20.19 -12.68 -22.19
C ASP A 445 -21.41 -11.77 -22.37
N TYR A 446 -21.54 -10.71 -21.56
CA TYR A 446 -22.61 -9.72 -21.68
C TYR A 446 -22.58 -8.96 -23.01
N LEU A 447 -21.38 -8.50 -23.43
CA LEU A 447 -21.22 -7.80 -24.70
C LEU A 447 -21.46 -8.71 -25.90
N ASN A 448 -21.14 -10.01 -25.76
CA ASN A 448 -21.30 -11.02 -26.81
C ASN A 448 -20.59 -10.65 -28.13
N MET A 449 -19.35 -10.15 -28.02
CA MET A 449 -18.53 -9.69 -29.15
C MET A 449 -17.30 -10.59 -29.40
N LYS A 450 -17.39 -11.89 -29.05
CA LYS A 450 -16.31 -12.87 -29.23
C LYS A 450 -16.08 -13.22 -30.70
N GLY A 451 -14.84 -13.53 -31.07
CA GLY A 451 -14.45 -14.07 -32.37
C GLY A 451 -13.25 -13.34 -32.99
N LEU A 452 -13.47 -12.09 -33.41
CA LEU A 452 -12.44 -11.26 -34.04
C LEU A 452 -12.14 -10.04 -33.17
N GLU A 453 -10.86 -9.68 -33.12
CA GLU A 453 -10.39 -8.45 -32.48
C GLU A 453 -10.95 -7.23 -33.22
N GLN A 454 -11.50 -6.28 -32.47
CA GLN A 454 -12.19 -5.10 -32.99
C GLN A 454 -11.71 -3.85 -32.27
N SER A 455 -11.32 -2.83 -33.02
CA SER A 455 -11.01 -1.50 -32.50
C SER A 455 -12.09 -0.51 -32.91
N PHE A 456 -12.44 0.39 -32.00
CA PHE A 456 -13.56 1.32 -32.14
C PHE A 456 -13.08 2.76 -32.14
N ASP A 457 -13.76 3.66 -32.86
CA ASP A 457 -13.52 5.10 -32.69
C ASP A 457 -14.01 5.59 -31.32
N PHE A 458 -13.68 6.84 -30.95
CA PHE A 458 -14.09 7.43 -29.67
C PHE A 458 -15.60 7.40 -29.42
N GLY A 459 -16.41 7.58 -30.47
CA GLY A 459 -17.86 7.66 -30.35
C GLY A 459 -18.47 6.29 -30.03
N GLU A 460 -18.04 5.26 -30.75
CA GLU A 460 -18.50 3.89 -30.53
C GLU A 460 -17.91 3.30 -29.23
N SER A 461 -16.64 3.59 -28.92
CA SER A 461 -16.01 3.24 -27.64
C SER A 461 -16.84 3.76 -26.47
N LYS A 462 -17.27 5.02 -26.51
CA LYS A 462 -18.11 5.62 -25.46
C LYS A 462 -19.46 4.93 -25.30
N LYS A 463 -20.11 4.52 -26.39
CA LYS A 463 -21.39 3.78 -26.33
C LYS A 463 -21.23 2.41 -25.69
N ILE A 464 -20.18 1.67 -26.06
CA ILE A 464 -19.88 0.37 -25.45
C ILE A 464 -19.61 0.55 -23.95
N MET A 465 -18.80 1.55 -23.59
CA MET A 465 -18.46 1.81 -22.19
C MET A 465 -19.67 2.17 -21.33
N ILE A 466 -20.64 2.92 -21.86
CA ILE A 466 -21.90 3.20 -21.16
C ILE A 466 -22.66 1.89 -20.89
N LYS A 467 -22.79 1.00 -21.89
CA LYS A 467 -23.45 -0.31 -21.70
C LYS A 467 -22.77 -1.16 -20.63
N VAL A 468 -21.45 -1.17 -20.62
CA VAL A 468 -20.66 -1.90 -19.60
C VAL A 468 -20.88 -1.31 -18.22
N SER A 469 -20.86 0.02 -18.10
CA SER A 469 -21.12 0.71 -16.82
C SER A 469 -22.52 0.41 -16.28
N ASP A 470 -23.54 0.39 -17.15
CA ASP A 470 -24.92 0.06 -16.78
C ASP A 470 -25.04 -1.38 -16.28
N TYR A 471 -24.37 -2.33 -16.95
CA TYR A 471 -24.29 -3.73 -16.53
C TYR A 471 -23.66 -3.88 -15.15
N ILE A 472 -22.49 -3.26 -14.93
CA ILE A 472 -21.79 -3.30 -13.64
C ILE A 472 -22.68 -2.74 -12.52
N LEU A 473 -23.30 -1.58 -12.75
CA LEU A 473 -24.17 -0.96 -11.74
C LEU A 473 -25.39 -1.84 -11.42
N ALA A 474 -25.97 -2.51 -12.42
CA ALA A 474 -27.07 -3.45 -12.20
C ALA A 474 -26.64 -4.65 -11.33
N GLU A 475 -25.47 -5.22 -11.60
CA GLU A 475 -24.91 -6.32 -10.80
C GLU A 475 -24.55 -5.90 -9.36
N VAL A 476 -24.00 -4.69 -9.18
CA VAL A 476 -23.77 -4.11 -7.84
C VAL A 476 -25.09 -4.00 -7.07
N LYS A 477 -26.12 -3.41 -7.67
CA LYS A 477 -27.45 -3.26 -7.04
C LYS A 477 -28.06 -4.60 -6.66
N LYS A 478 -27.91 -5.62 -7.53
CA LYS A 478 -28.37 -6.98 -7.29
C LYS A 478 -27.68 -7.60 -6.07
N LEU A 479 -26.36 -7.51 -5.97
CA LEU A 479 -25.62 -8.03 -4.81
C LEU A 479 -25.98 -7.30 -3.52
N LEU A 480 -26.06 -5.96 -3.55
CA LEU A 480 -26.45 -5.18 -2.37
C LEU A 480 -27.86 -5.55 -1.87
N ALA A 481 -28.76 -5.94 -2.77
CA ALA A 481 -30.09 -6.42 -2.44
C ALA A 481 -30.12 -7.85 -1.82
N GLU A 482 -28.99 -8.45 -1.47
CA GLU A 482 -28.91 -9.74 -0.77
C GLU A 482 -28.23 -9.65 0.61
N ILE A 483 -27.70 -8.48 0.95
CA ILE A 483 -26.82 -8.27 2.11
C ILE A 483 -27.54 -7.39 3.13
N ASP A 484 -27.39 -7.67 4.42
CA ASP A 484 -27.85 -6.72 5.46
C ASP A 484 -27.19 -5.34 5.25
N THR A 485 -27.98 -4.35 4.82
CA THR A 485 -27.44 -3.03 4.49
C THR A 485 -26.85 -2.33 5.72
N LYS A 486 -27.46 -2.46 6.91
CA LYS A 486 -26.98 -1.76 8.12
C LYS A 486 -25.65 -2.32 8.58
N LEU A 487 -25.53 -3.64 8.56
CA LEU A 487 -24.30 -4.33 8.86
C LEU A 487 -23.20 -3.96 7.86
N LEU A 488 -23.54 -3.95 6.56
CA LEU A 488 -22.60 -3.58 5.51
C LEU A 488 -22.16 -2.11 5.64
N LEU A 489 -23.08 -1.17 5.85
CA LEU A 489 -22.79 0.25 5.99
C LEU A 489 -21.86 0.53 7.19
N THR A 490 -22.11 -0.15 8.32
CA THR A 490 -21.23 -0.07 9.50
C THR A 490 -19.83 -0.62 9.17
N SER A 491 -19.76 -1.79 8.54
CA SER A 491 -18.48 -2.42 8.16
C SER A 491 -17.70 -1.59 7.14
N LEU A 492 -18.39 -0.94 6.19
CA LEU A 492 -17.78 -0.02 5.23
C LEU A 492 -17.23 1.23 5.92
N LEU A 493 -17.92 1.76 6.94
CA LEU A 493 -17.40 2.87 7.72
C LEU A 493 -16.18 2.48 8.57
N ASP A 494 -16.20 1.27 9.18
CA ASP A 494 -15.03 0.72 9.86
C ASP A 494 -13.85 0.56 8.89
N LEU A 495 -14.10 0.04 7.68
CA LEU A 495 -13.08 -0.11 6.65
C LEU A 495 -12.55 1.25 6.17
N HIS A 496 -13.42 2.22 5.88
CA HIS A 496 -13.03 3.58 5.49
C HIS A 496 -12.15 4.22 6.57
N HIS A 497 -12.56 4.10 7.84
CA HIS A 497 -11.79 4.59 8.99
C HIS A 497 -10.40 3.93 9.07
N ALA A 498 -10.32 2.60 8.90
CA ALA A 498 -9.06 1.87 8.89
C ALA A 498 -8.17 2.25 7.69
N MET A 499 -8.72 2.43 6.49
CA MET A 499 -7.96 2.84 5.31
C MET A 499 -7.39 4.26 5.49
N THR A 500 -8.16 5.19 6.04
CA THR A 500 -7.66 6.54 6.36
C THR A 500 -6.54 6.49 7.40
N TYR A 501 -6.70 5.67 8.45
CA TYR A 501 -5.63 5.44 9.45
C TYR A 501 -4.36 4.88 8.81
N TRP A 502 -4.45 3.76 8.07
CA TRP A 502 -3.28 3.11 7.48
C TRP A 502 -2.61 3.93 6.40
N SER A 503 -3.37 4.63 5.55
CA SER A 503 -2.82 5.53 4.55
C SER A 503 -1.95 6.62 5.19
N LYS A 504 -2.50 7.30 6.21
CA LYS A 504 -1.82 8.42 6.89
C LYS A 504 -0.66 7.94 7.77
N LEU A 505 -0.85 6.83 8.47
CA LEU A 505 0.21 6.21 9.25
C LEU A 505 1.37 5.75 8.36
N THR A 506 1.09 5.12 7.22
CA THR A 506 2.13 4.64 6.31
C THR A 506 2.91 5.81 5.72
N GLN A 507 2.22 6.87 5.27
CA GLN A 507 2.87 8.09 4.79
C GLN A 507 3.79 8.70 5.85
N ARG A 508 3.29 8.87 7.09
CA ARG A 508 4.08 9.41 8.20
C ARG A 508 5.28 8.54 8.57
N ARG A 509 5.07 7.23 8.66
CA ARG A 509 6.12 6.26 9.01
C ARG A 509 7.18 6.18 7.92
N TYR A 510 6.78 6.29 6.66
CA TYR A 510 7.69 6.18 5.53
C TYR A 510 8.84 7.16 5.64
N GLU A 511 8.58 8.45 5.85
CA GLU A 511 9.64 9.46 5.90
C GLU A 511 10.67 9.15 6.99
N SER A 512 10.21 8.77 8.18
CA SER A 512 11.07 8.54 9.34
C SER A 512 11.83 7.21 9.23
N LEU A 513 11.14 6.12 8.87
CA LEU A 513 11.73 4.78 8.73
C LEU A 513 12.62 4.67 7.50
N SER A 514 12.22 5.24 6.36
CA SER A 514 13.03 5.22 5.12
C SER A 514 14.36 5.94 5.35
N LYS A 515 14.36 7.10 6.03
CA LYS A 515 15.59 7.79 6.45
C LYS A 515 16.44 6.98 7.43
N ALA A 516 15.81 6.30 8.37
CA ALA A 516 16.52 5.49 9.36
C ALA A 516 17.16 4.24 8.74
N TYR A 517 16.45 3.55 7.84
CA TYR A 517 16.98 2.39 7.12
C TYR A 517 17.97 2.77 6.01
N SER A 518 17.79 3.90 5.33
CA SER A 518 18.79 4.39 4.36
C SER A 518 20.09 4.77 5.06
N PHE A 519 20.03 5.27 6.30
CA PHE A 519 21.21 5.42 7.14
C PHE A 519 21.89 4.08 7.41
N LEU A 520 21.16 2.95 7.43
CA LEU A 520 21.73 1.59 7.45
C LEU A 520 22.08 1.04 6.06
N ASP A 521 22.08 1.86 5.01
CA ASP A 521 22.36 1.44 3.62
C ASP A 521 21.34 0.41 3.09
N VAL A 522 20.06 0.55 3.47
CA VAL A 522 18.96 -0.35 3.08
C VAL A 522 17.72 0.44 2.65
N THR A 523 16.93 -0.09 1.70
CA THR A 523 15.67 0.51 1.23
C THR A 523 14.45 -0.24 1.78
N PHE A 524 13.32 0.46 1.91
CA PHE A 524 12.07 -0.11 2.44
C PHE A 524 10.96 -0.10 1.38
N ASP A 525 11.10 -0.98 0.38
CA ASP A 525 10.42 -0.88 -0.91
C ASP A 525 8.91 -1.16 -0.86
N ASN A 526 8.43 -1.97 0.10
CA ASN A 526 7.04 -2.47 0.12
C ASN A 526 5.98 -1.41 0.51
N GLN A 527 6.38 -0.24 1.00
CA GLN A 527 5.42 0.74 1.56
C GLN A 527 4.61 1.48 0.49
N PHE A 528 5.16 1.68 -0.72
CA PHE A 528 4.46 2.37 -1.80
C PHE A 528 3.22 1.60 -2.27
N ASP A 529 3.33 0.28 -2.38
CA ASP A 529 2.24 -0.57 -2.83
C ASP A 529 1.06 -0.54 -1.85
N TYR A 530 1.35 -0.59 -0.54
CA TYR A 530 0.31 -0.48 0.49
C TYR A 530 -0.45 0.85 0.44
N VAL A 531 0.25 1.98 0.23
CA VAL A 531 -0.42 3.30 0.13
C VAL A 531 -1.40 3.33 -1.04
N ASN A 532 -1.03 2.76 -2.18
CA ASN A 532 -1.89 2.71 -3.37
C ASN A 532 -3.16 1.89 -3.10
N GLU A 533 -3.00 0.73 -2.47
CA GLU A 533 -4.11 -0.15 -2.14
C GLU A 533 -5.05 0.44 -1.09
N TYR A 534 -4.51 1.09 -0.05
CA TYR A 534 -5.32 1.81 0.92
C TYR A 534 -6.12 2.92 0.25
N SER A 535 -5.49 3.67 -0.66
CA SER A 535 -6.16 4.74 -1.41
C SER A 535 -7.28 4.21 -2.32
N GLU A 536 -7.02 3.12 -3.05
CA GLU A 536 -8.02 2.47 -3.89
C GLU A 536 -9.19 1.98 -3.04
N MET A 537 -8.92 1.18 -2.01
CA MET A 537 -9.94 0.62 -1.14
C MET A 537 -10.74 1.69 -0.40
N ASN A 538 -10.10 2.78 0.01
CA ASN A 538 -10.78 3.94 0.58
C ASN A 538 -11.80 4.53 -0.42
N THR A 539 -11.39 4.71 -1.67
CA THR A 539 -12.25 5.26 -2.74
C THR A 539 -13.42 4.33 -3.06
N LEU A 540 -13.17 3.02 -3.18
CA LEU A 540 -14.21 2.03 -3.45
C LEU A 540 -15.23 1.96 -2.31
N THR A 541 -14.75 2.02 -1.07
CA THR A 541 -15.58 1.99 0.14
C THR A 541 -16.49 3.21 0.22
N GLN A 542 -15.95 4.41 0.01
CA GLN A 542 -16.75 5.64 -0.07
C GLN A 542 -17.80 5.56 -1.19
N GLY A 543 -17.40 5.13 -2.39
CA GLY A 543 -18.31 4.96 -3.52
C GLY A 543 -19.45 3.98 -3.25
N MET A 544 -19.19 2.92 -2.48
CA MET A 544 -20.19 1.94 -2.07
C MET A 544 -21.18 2.52 -1.04
N ILE A 545 -20.68 3.27 -0.04
CA ILE A 545 -21.51 4.01 0.93
C ILE A 545 -22.43 4.98 0.19
N GLU A 546 -21.88 5.77 -0.73
CA GLU A 546 -22.64 6.72 -1.55
C GLU A 546 -23.70 6.02 -2.39
N THR A 547 -23.36 4.88 -3.01
CA THR A 547 -24.29 4.09 -3.82
C THR A 547 -25.46 3.57 -2.98
N ILE A 548 -25.19 3.04 -1.79
CA ILE A 548 -26.22 2.53 -0.86
C ILE A 548 -27.18 3.66 -0.47
N VAL A 549 -26.64 4.79 -0.01
CA VAL A 549 -27.43 5.88 0.56
C VAL A 549 -28.21 6.63 -0.52
N LEU A 550 -27.57 7.01 -1.63
CA LEU A 550 -28.22 7.78 -2.70
C LEU A 550 -29.33 6.98 -3.42
N ASN A 551 -29.23 5.65 -3.45
CA ASN A 551 -30.23 4.79 -4.09
C ASN A 551 -31.23 4.21 -3.06
N GLY A 552 -31.16 4.58 -1.78
CA GLY A 552 -32.09 4.09 -0.76
C GLY A 552 -32.09 2.55 -0.62
N ILE A 553 -30.95 1.89 -0.81
CA ILE A 553 -30.90 0.42 -0.88
C ILE A 553 -31.07 -0.19 0.50
N HIS A 554 -32.27 -0.65 0.83
CA HIS A 554 -32.57 -1.31 2.10
C HIS A 554 -32.76 -2.82 1.93
N ASN A 555 -32.02 -3.61 2.71
CA ASN A 555 -32.20 -5.04 2.82
C ASN A 555 -31.84 -5.58 4.21
N THR A 556 -32.56 -6.62 4.65
CA THR A 556 -32.38 -7.30 5.95
C THR A 556 -31.83 -8.72 5.76
N GLY A 557 -31.01 -8.91 4.72
CA GLY A 557 -30.37 -10.16 4.36
C GLY A 557 -29.41 -10.68 5.43
N GLY A 558 -28.66 -11.73 5.09
CA GLY A 558 -27.66 -12.30 5.99
C GLY A 558 -26.35 -11.49 6.00
N LYS A 559 -25.46 -11.82 6.94
CA LYS A 559 -24.05 -11.40 6.88
C LYS A 559 -23.44 -11.92 5.56
N PRO A 560 -22.78 -11.07 4.76
CA PRO A 560 -22.27 -11.48 3.47
C PRO A 560 -21.07 -12.42 3.64
N GLY A 561 -21.07 -13.54 2.93
CA GLY A 561 -19.87 -14.36 2.78
C GLY A 561 -18.79 -13.59 2.01
N LEU A 562 -17.52 -13.88 2.29
CA LEU A 562 -16.38 -13.15 1.73
C LEU A 562 -16.35 -13.20 0.19
N GLU A 563 -16.82 -14.29 -0.41
CA GLU A 563 -16.92 -14.42 -1.87
C GLU A 563 -17.84 -13.37 -2.52
N LYS A 564 -18.95 -13.04 -1.86
CA LYS A 564 -19.85 -11.99 -2.35
C LYS A 564 -19.22 -10.61 -2.22
N LEU A 565 -18.48 -10.38 -1.13
CA LEU A 565 -17.74 -9.13 -0.91
C LEU A 565 -16.61 -8.97 -1.94
N ASP A 566 -15.84 -10.01 -2.21
CA ASP A 566 -14.79 -9.99 -3.24
C ASP A 566 -15.35 -9.68 -4.62
N ARG A 567 -16.49 -10.30 -4.99
CA ARG A 567 -17.19 -9.96 -6.24
C ARG A 567 -17.68 -8.51 -6.25
N LEU A 568 -18.25 -8.03 -5.15
CA LEU A 568 -18.78 -6.68 -5.03
C LEU A 568 -17.68 -5.62 -5.17
N PHE A 569 -16.53 -5.80 -4.49
CA PHE A 569 -15.39 -4.90 -4.61
C PHE A 569 -14.75 -4.96 -6.00
N ALA A 570 -14.68 -6.13 -6.64
CA ALA A 570 -14.21 -6.22 -8.03
C ALA A 570 -15.13 -5.48 -9.02
N LEU A 571 -16.45 -5.55 -8.85
CA LEU A 571 -17.40 -4.76 -9.64
C LEU A 571 -17.20 -3.26 -9.41
N MET A 572 -17.01 -2.83 -8.16
CA MET A 572 -16.73 -1.42 -7.85
C MET A 572 -15.38 -0.96 -8.41
N HIS A 573 -14.34 -1.81 -8.39
CA HIS A 573 -13.05 -1.57 -9.02
C HIS A 573 -13.21 -1.28 -10.52
N PHE A 574 -14.00 -2.09 -11.25
CA PHE A 574 -14.30 -1.79 -12.64
C PHE A 574 -15.15 -0.54 -12.80
N SER A 575 -16.14 -0.29 -11.93
CA SER A 575 -16.91 0.95 -11.98
C SER A 575 -16.02 2.20 -11.89
N LEU A 576 -15.03 2.20 -10.99
CA LEU A 576 -14.04 3.26 -10.84
C LEU A 576 -13.18 3.41 -12.11
N ASN A 577 -12.56 2.32 -12.56
CA ASN A 577 -11.64 2.33 -13.72
C ASN A 577 -12.35 2.70 -15.03
N MET A 578 -13.59 2.23 -15.22
CA MET A 578 -14.39 2.62 -16.38
C MET A 578 -14.80 4.10 -16.33
N GLY A 579 -14.99 4.66 -15.13
CA GLY A 579 -15.17 6.10 -14.95
C GLY A 579 -13.96 6.89 -15.44
N VAL A 580 -12.74 6.51 -15.02
CA VAL A 580 -11.49 7.13 -15.51
C VAL A 580 -11.36 6.98 -17.02
N TYR A 581 -11.72 5.83 -17.56
CA TYR A 581 -11.67 5.59 -18.99
C TYR A 581 -12.68 6.45 -19.77
N MET A 582 -13.88 6.66 -19.23
CA MET A 582 -14.89 7.57 -19.79
C MET A 582 -14.44 9.03 -19.80
N ASP A 583 -13.62 9.45 -18.83
CA ASP A 583 -12.98 10.77 -18.82
C ASP A 583 -12.00 10.92 -19.99
N GLN A 584 -11.16 9.90 -20.24
CA GLN A 584 -10.23 9.87 -21.38
C GLN A 584 -10.96 9.91 -22.73
N LEU A 585 -11.98 9.07 -22.90
CA LEU A 585 -12.80 9.01 -24.12
C LEU A 585 -13.53 10.33 -24.38
N SER A 586 -14.03 10.99 -23.33
CA SER A 586 -14.78 12.24 -23.47
C SER A 586 -13.88 13.40 -23.90
N GLU A 587 -12.61 13.39 -23.49
CA GLU A 587 -11.61 14.39 -23.88
C GLU A 587 -10.79 13.98 -25.10
N LYS A 588 -11.16 12.85 -25.75
CA LYS A 588 -10.53 12.32 -26.97
C LYS A 588 -9.01 12.17 -26.85
N ILE A 589 -8.56 11.64 -25.71
CA ILE A 589 -7.13 11.37 -25.50
C ILE A 589 -6.69 10.28 -26.49
N LYS A 590 -5.74 10.62 -27.36
CA LYS A 590 -5.23 9.70 -28.39
C LYS A 590 -4.66 8.43 -27.77
N GLY A 591 -5.02 7.27 -28.32
CA GLY A 591 -4.62 5.97 -27.81
C GLY A 591 -5.54 5.42 -26.72
N SER A 592 -6.60 6.16 -26.35
CA SER A 592 -7.65 5.68 -25.44
C SER A 592 -8.82 5.03 -26.17
N GLU A 593 -8.75 4.81 -27.48
CA GLU A 593 -9.76 4.08 -28.24
C GLU A 593 -9.94 2.64 -27.70
N LEU A 594 -11.19 2.15 -27.70
CA LEU A 594 -11.48 0.82 -27.15
C LEU A 594 -11.07 -0.26 -28.15
N THR A 595 -10.45 -1.32 -27.62
CA THR A 595 -10.23 -2.57 -28.34
C THR A 595 -10.91 -3.71 -27.59
N ILE A 596 -11.66 -4.54 -28.31
CA ILE A 596 -12.19 -5.82 -27.84
C ILE A 596 -11.32 -6.92 -28.42
N LEU A 597 -10.76 -7.77 -27.55
CA LEU A 597 -9.91 -8.89 -27.92
C LEU A 597 -10.73 -10.02 -28.56
N LYS A 598 -10.06 -10.98 -29.23
CA LYS A 598 -10.72 -12.14 -29.86
C LYS A 598 -11.63 -12.93 -28.90
N ASN A 599 -11.26 -13.00 -27.63
CA ASN A 599 -12.03 -13.67 -26.59
C ASN A 599 -13.20 -12.84 -26.03
N GLY A 600 -13.43 -11.63 -26.57
CA GLY A 600 -14.50 -10.71 -26.20
C GLY A 600 -14.18 -9.79 -25.02
N ARG A 601 -13.04 -9.96 -24.34
CA ARG A 601 -12.66 -9.08 -23.23
C ARG A 601 -12.26 -7.70 -23.73
N LEU A 602 -12.55 -6.69 -22.91
CA LEU A 602 -12.13 -5.31 -23.13
C LEU A 602 -10.62 -5.19 -22.85
N ALA A 603 -9.88 -4.62 -23.79
CA ALA A 603 -8.50 -4.22 -23.58
C ALA A 603 -8.45 -2.78 -23.07
N MET A 604 -7.84 -2.60 -21.90
CA MET A 604 -7.60 -1.26 -21.35
C MET A 604 -6.44 -0.58 -22.09
N PRO A 605 -6.48 0.75 -22.32
CA PRO A 605 -5.41 1.48 -23.00
C PRO A 605 -4.18 1.67 -22.11
N ARG A 606 -3.44 0.57 -21.85
CA ARG A 606 -2.28 0.58 -20.93
C ARG A 606 -1.28 1.72 -21.18
N PRO A 607 -0.87 2.04 -22.42
CA PRO A 607 0.09 3.13 -22.63
C PRO A 607 -0.39 4.51 -22.14
N VAL A 608 -1.70 4.78 -22.20
CA VAL A 608 -2.29 6.02 -21.67
C VAL A 608 -2.36 5.96 -20.15
N ILE A 609 -2.79 4.82 -19.60
CA ILE A 609 -2.88 4.59 -18.16
C ILE A 609 -1.50 4.69 -17.50
N ASP A 610 -0.46 4.08 -18.07
CA ASP A 610 0.90 4.11 -17.55
C ASP A 610 1.47 5.54 -17.53
N LYS A 611 1.21 6.33 -18.58
CA LYS A 611 1.59 7.76 -18.60
C LYS A 611 0.92 8.54 -17.48
N LEU A 612 -0.38 8.34 -17.25
CA LEU A 612 -1.10 9.01 -16.15
C LEU A 612 -0.61 8.53 -14.78
N ASN A 613 -0.35 7.22 -14.62
CA ASN A 613 0.16 6.65 -13.39
C ASN A 613 1.57 7.16 -13.03
N ASN A 614 2.41 7.42 -14.03
CA ASN A 614 3.73 8.01 -13.82
C ASN A 614 3.66 9.40 -13.17
N TYR A 615 2.65 10.22 -13.48
CA TYR A 615 2.44 11.50 -12.79
C TYR A 615 2.23 11.30 -11.29
N PHE A 616 1.33 10.40 -10.90
CA PHE A 616 1.05 10.12 -9.49
C PHE A 616 2.21 9.42 -8.78
N TYR A 617 2.96 8.59 -9.50
CA TYR A 617 4.20 8.00 -8.99
C TYR A 617 5.21 9.09 -8.63
N ASN A 618 5.50 10.01 -9.56
CA ASN A 618 6.46 11.10 -9.35
C ASN A 618 6.06 12.01 -8.18
N LEU A 619 4.76 12.34 -8.03
CA LEU A 619 4.28 13.11 -6.88
C LEU A 619 4.51 12.40 -5.55
N ARG A 620 4.25 11.09 -5.50
CA ARG A 620 4.48 10.28 -4.30
C ARG A 620 5.96 10.14 -4.00
N GLU A 621 6.78 9.85 -5.00
CA GLU A 621 8.23 9.79 -4.86
C GLU A 621 8.81 11.11 -4.34
N LEU A 622 8.35 12.25 -4.87
CA LEU A 622 8.79 13.56 -4.38
C LEU A 622 8.43 13.75 -2.90
N SER A 623 7.16 13.52 -2.53
CA SER A 623 6.68 13.74 -1.15
C SER A 623 7.30 12.76 -0.15
N MET A 624 7.58 11.52 -0.57
CA MET A 624 8.01 10.44 0.33
C MET A 624 9.54 10.30 0.37
N CYS A 625 10.24 10.46 -0.76
CA CYS A 625 11.68 10.17 -0.88
C CYS A 625 12.58 11.42 -0.88
N ASN A 626 12.05 12.62 -1.17
CA ASN A 626 12.86 13.83 -1.39
C ASN A 626 12.48 15.00 -0.45
N PRO A 627 12.62 14.85 0.87
CA PRO A 627 12.17 15.83 1.87
C PRO A 627 12.93 17.16 1.81
N ASP A 628 14.21 17.16 1.41
CA ASP A 628 14.99 18.40 1.25
C ASP A 628 14.44 19.25 0.09
N LEU A 629 14.15 18.60 -1.05
CA LEU A 629 13.49 19.25 -2.19
C LEU A 629 12.09 19.72 -1.82
N TYR A 630 11.33 18.93 -1.06
CA TYR A 630 10.02 19.32 -0.57
C TYR A 630 10.10 20.53 0.38
N THR A 631 11.12 20.60 1.23
CA THR A 631 11.40 21.75 2.10
C THR A 631 11.77 22.99 1.29
N MET A 632 12.62 22.84 0.26
CA MET A 632 12.94 23.94 -0.67
C MET A 632 11.71 24.45 -1.41
N LEU A 633 10.83 23.53 -1.86
CA LEU A 633 9.57 23.86 -2.51
C LEU A 633 8.64 24.62 -1.56
N HIS A 634 8.51 24.17 -0.32
CA HIS A 634 7.77 24.86 0.73
C HIS A 634 8.35 26.25 1.01
N ASN A 635 9.68 26.39 1.07
CA ASN A 635 10.34 27.69 1.26
C ASN A 635 10.10 28.64 0.10
N LEU A 636 10.02 28.12 -1.14
CA LEU A 636 9.66 28.92 -2.31
C LEU A 636 8.21 29.41 -2.21
N MET A 637 7.28 28.58 -1.79
CA MET A 637 5.87 28.95 -1.73
C MET A 637 5.18 28.30 -0.51
N PRO A 638 5.20 28.97 0.65
CA PRO A 638 4.57 28.47 1.85
C PRO A 638 3.07 28.23 1.68
N THR A 639 2.52 27.25 2.38
CA THR A 639 1.08 27.00 2.35
C THR A 639 0.33 28.23 2.85
N SER A 640 -0.47 28.84 1.96
CA SER A 640 -1.33 29.94 2.32
C SER A 640 -2.40 29.50 3.32
N SER A 641 -2.57 30.22 4.41
CA SER A 641 -3.65 30.01 5.38
C SER A 641 -4.73 31.08 5.21
N ILE A 642 -5.97 30.66 4.99
CA ILE A 642 -7.10 31.59 4.96
C ILE A 642 -7.39 32.12 6.36
N ASP A 643 -7.53 33.44 6.50
CA ASP A 643 -7.99 34.03 7.75
C ASP A 643 -9.49 33.76 7.90
N THR A 644 -9.84 32.86 8.81
CA THR A 644 -11.23 32.48 9.07
C THR A 644 -12.06 33.59 9.73
N ASN A 645 -11.42 34.67 10.18
CA ASN A 645 -12.07 35.85 10.74
C ASN A 645 -12.28 36.96 9.70
N ASP A 646 -11.72 36.84 8.49
CA ASP A 646 -11.91 37.81 7.41
C ASP A 646 -13.40 37.91 7.03
N GLU A 647 -13.90 39.13 6.92
CA GLU A 647 -15.33 39.38 6.64
C GLU A 647 -15.79 38.77 5.31
N THR A 648 -14.90 38.74 4.30
CA THR A 648 -15.16 38.13 2.99
C THR A 648 -15.33 36.63 3.16
N PHE A 649 -14.46 35.99 3.95
CA PHE A 649 -14.54 34.57 4.28
C PHE A 649 -15.84 34.24 5.01
N VAL A 650 -16.15 34.95 6.10
CA VAL A 650 -17.34 34.67 6.93
C VAL A 650 -18.62 34.77 6.10
N LYS A 651 -18.74 35.81 5.27
CA LYS A 651 -19.90 36.00 4.37
C LYS A 651 -19.97 34.89 3.32
N ALA A 652 -18.86 34.61 2.64
CA ALA A 652 -18.79 33.59 1.59
C ALA A 652 -19.10 32.18 2.12
N TYR A 653 -18.52 31.79 3.26
CA TYR A 653 -18.73 30.46 3.85
C TYR A 653 -20.20 30.25 4.22
N LYS A 654 -20.81 31.24 4.90
CA LYS A 654 -22.22 31.16 5.29
C LYS A 654 -23.14 31.12 4.07
N ALA A 655 -22.87 31.91 3.03
CA ALA A 655 -23.63 31.88 1.79
C ALA A 655 -23.55 30.51 1.09
N GLN A 656 -22.35 29.92 1.04
CA GLN A 656 -22.11 28.66 0.33
C GLN A 656 -22.63 27.42 1.08
N PHE A 657 -22.53 27.39 2.40
CA PHE A 657 -22.78 26.18 3.21
C PHE A 657 -23.94 26.33 4.22
N GLY A 658 -24.60 27.48 4.27
CA GLY A 658 -25.76 27.76 5.12
C GLY A 658 -25.43 28.08 6.58
N ILE A 659 -24.45 27.38 7.18
CA ILE A 659 -24.00 27.63 8.57
C ILE A 659 -22.63 28.33 8.59
N SER A 660 -22.28 28.95 9.73
CA SER A 660 -20.94 29.53 9.91
C SER A 660 -19.86 28.44 10.04
N PHE A 661 -18.62 28.80 9.68
CA PHE A 661 -17.47 27.91 9.85
C PHE A 661 -17.27 27.51 11.32
N GLU A 662 -17.47 28.44 12.25
CA GLU A 662 -17.43 28.16 13.70
C GLU A 662 -18.43 27.08 14.11
N LYS A 663 -19.68 27.15 13.62
CA LYS A 663 -20.69 26.12 13.91
C LYS A 663 -20.30 24.76 13.34
N TYR A 664 -19.71 24.74 12.14
CA TYR A 664 -19.16 23.52 11.54
C TYR A 664 -18.04 22.90 12.40
N CYS A 665 -17.07 23.70 12.88
CA CYS A 665 -16.03 23.23 13.79
C CYS A 665 -16.58 22.73 15.13
N LYS A 666 -17.60 23.40 15.68
CA LYS A 666 -18.28 22.98 16.92
C LYS A 666 -18.95 21.62 16.78
N ILE A 667 -19.71 21.37 15.70
CA ILE A 667 -20.37 20.07 15.50
C ILE A 667 -19.37 18.94 15.23
N LEU A 668 -18.28 19.22 14.51
CA LEU A 668 -17.17 18.26 14.34
C LEU A 668 -16.59 17.83 15.69
N THR A 669 -16.20 18.82 16.50
CA THR A 669 -15.60 18.59 17.83
C THR A 669 -16.56 17.82 18.74
N ALA A 670 -17.81 18.26 18.83
CA ALA A 670 -18.83 17.59 19.64
C ALA A 670 -19.09 16.14 19.19
N SER A 671 -19.03 15.85 17.89
CA SER A 671 -19.18 14.48 17.37
C SER A 671 -17.99 13.59 17.74
N ILE A 672 -16.76 14.14 17.65
CA ILE A 672 -15.53 13.43 18.03
C ILE A 672 -15.50 13.18 19.54
N ASP A 673 -15.80 14.20 20.36
CA ASP A 673 -15.87 14.07 21.82
C ASP A 673 -16.90 13.03 22.24
N TYR A 674 -18.08 13.05 21.62
CA TYR A 674 -19.11 12.05 21.89
C TYR A 674 -18.64 10.63 21.56
N ALA A 675 -17.95 10.42 20.44
CA ALA A 675 -17.38 9.14 20.07
C ALA A 675 -16.31 8.66 21.07
N ASN A 676 -15.42 9.55 21.48
CA ASN A 676 -14.36 9.30 22.46
C ASN A 676 -14.92 8.94 23.84
N ASP A 677 -15.91 9.70 24.34
CA ASP A 677 -16.60 9.46 25.61
C ASP A 677 -17.29 8.08 25.64
N ASN A 678 -17.79 7.63 24.48
CA ASN A 678 -18.42 6.32 24.33
C ASN A 678 -17.42 5.19 23.97
N LYS A 679 -16.13 5.51 23.80
CA LYS A 679 -15.05 4.57 23.39
C LYS A 679 -15.39 3.82 22.10
N LYS A 680 -15.97 4.53 21.13
CA LYS A 680 -16.36 3.98 19.82
C LYS A 680 -16.00 4.97 18.73
N PRO A 681 -15.01 4.66 17.87
CA PRO A 681 -14.61 5.59 16.81
C PRO A 681 -15.62 5.67 15.65
N VAL A 682 -16.42 4.62 15.44
CA VAL A 682 -17.55 4.59 14.50
C VAL A 682 -18.86 4.61 15.29
N MET A 683 -19.70 5.59 14.98
CA MET A 683 -20.91 5.91 15.73
C MET A 683 -22.16 5.70 14.89
N VAL A 684 -23.19 5.12 15.53
CA VAL A 684 -24.55 5.01 14.99
C VAL A 684 -25.53 5.51 16.04
N LEU A 685 -26.27 6.56 15.71
CA LEU A 685 -27.23 7.20 16.61
C LEU A 685 -28.54 7.41 15.87
N SER A 686 -29.68 7.30 16.56
CA SER A 686 -30.92 7.80 15.98
C SER A 686 -30.79 9.29 15.71
N GLU A 687 -31.38 9.77 14.61
CA GLU A 687 -31.32 11.18 14.21
C GLU A 687 -31.74 12.09 15.36
N LYS A 688 -32.83 11.74 16.05
CA LYS A 688 -33.31 12.45 17.24
C LYS A 688 -32.24 12.54 18.32
N LYS A 689 -31.59 11.43 18.68
CA LYS A 689 -30.55 11.40 19.72
C LYS A 689 -29.33 12.22 19.30
N PHE A 690 -28.94 12.18 18.03
CA PHE A 690 -27.84 12.99 17.51
C PHE A 690 -28.08 14.48 17.74
N PHE A 691 -29.24 15.00 17.32
CA PHE A 691 -29.54 16.42 17.52
C PHE A 691 -29.79 16.81 18.99
N GLU A 692 -30.37 15.92 19.81
CA GLU A 692 -30.61 16.18 21.23
C GLU A 692 -29.37 16.09 22.13
N LYS A 693 -28.33 15.35 21.71
CA LYS A 693 -27.14 15.10 22.53
C LYS A 693 -25.87 15.70 21.95
N VAL A 694 -25.62 15.50 20.66
CA VAL A 694 -24.38 15.93 20.00
C VAL A 694 -24.51 17.38 19.54
N CYS A 695 -25.64 17.76 18.93
CA CYS A 695 -25.87 19.13 18.45
C CYS A 695 -26.43 20.09 19.53
N ALA A 696 -26.55 19.63 20.78
CA ALA A 696 -27.22 20.37 21.84
C ALA A 696 -26.56 21.73 22.09
N GLY A 697 -27.31 22.82 21.92
CA GLY A 697 -26.80 24.19 22.09
C GLY A 697 -25.89 24.69 20.96
N ILE A 698 -25.73 23.92 19.87
CA ILE A 698 -24.94 24.30 18.69
C ILE A 698 -25.85 24.85 17.58
N PHE A 699 -26.96 24.16 17.33
CA PHE A 699 -27.89 24.45 16.24
C PHE A 699 -29.27 24.85 16.76
N ASP A 700 -29.88 25.86 16.13
CA ASP A 700 -31.32 26.09 16.17
C ASP A 700 -32.07 25.29 15.09
N GLU A 701 -33.40 25.44 15.01
CA GLU A 701 -34.21 24.69 14.03
C GLU A 701 -33.83 25.00 12.56
N GLU A 702 -33.43 26.24 12.26
CA GLU A 702 -33.02 26.64 10.91
C GLU A 702 -31.64 26.06 10.57
N ASP A 703 -30.70 26.13 11.52
CA ASP A 703 -29.38 25.53 11.38
C ASP A 703 -29.46 24.02 11.13
N ILE A 704 -30.35 23.29 11.82
CA ILE A 704 -30.53 21.85 11.61
C ILE A 704 -30.88 21.56 10.15
N LYS A 705 -31.81 22.34 9.58
CA LYS A 705 -32.21 22.20 8.18
C LYS A 705 -31.05 22.48 7.24
N LEU A 706 -30.32 23.57 7.46
CA LEU A 706 -29.18 23.98 6.63
C LEU A 706 -28.00 23.01 6.74
N PHE A 707 -27.74 22.49 7.94
CA PHE A 707 -26.72 21.47 8.21
C PHE A 707 -27.04 20.18 7.47
N LYS A 708 -28.28 19.66 7.58
CA LYS A 708 -28.71 18.48 6.84
C LYS A 708 -28.55 18.67 5.32
N ALA A 709 -28.96 19.83 4.80
CA ALA A 709 -28.88 20.12 3.38
C ALA A 709 -27.43 20.15 2.83
N ASN A 710 -26.43 20.55 3.63
CA ASN A 710 -25.07 20.80 3.15
C ASN A 710 -24.01 19.79 3.62
N PHE A 711 -24.22 19.10 4.73
CA PHE A 711 -23.20 18.27 5.38
C PHE A 711 -23.64 16.82 5.66
N VAL A 712 -24.91 16.50 5.46
CA VAL A 712 -25.41 15.14 5.68
C VAL A 712 -25.61 14.44 4.34
N LEU A 713 -25.05 13.24 4.17
CA LEU A 713 -25.29 12.37 3.02
C LEU A 713 -26.63 11.65 3.26
N THR A 714 -27.57 11.82 2.33
CA THR A 714 -28.94 11.31 2.44
C THR A 714 -29.48 10.94 1.06
N GLU A 715 -30.50 10.10 1.03
CA GLU A 715 -31.22 9.69 -0.20
C GLU A 715 -31.79 10.89 -0.96
N ASP A 716 -32.27 11.92 -0.24
CA ASP A 716 -32.86 13.14 -0.81
C ASP A 716 -31.91 13.93 -1.72
N LEU A 717 -30.61 13.63 -1.72
CA LEU A 717 -29.63 14.26 -2.62
C LEU A 717 -29.68 13.69 -4.04
N ASN A 718 -30.28 12.52 -4.25
CA ASN A 718 -30.41 11.90 -5.56
C ASN A 718 -31.60 12.46 -6.34
N THR A 719 -31.57 13.76 -6.62
CA THR A 719 -32.57 14.47 -7.42
C THR A 719 -32.15 14.56 -8.89
N ASP A 720 -33.08 14.97 -9.76
CA ASP A 720 -32.79 15.26 -11.18
C ASP A 720 -31.77 16.41 -11.36
N ASP A 721 -31.59 17.26 -10.33
CA ASP A 721 -30.61 18.35 -10.32
C ASP A 721 -29.18 17.86 -10.04
N LEU A 722 -29.00 16.66 -9.51
CA LEU A 722 -27.68 16.07 -9.27
C LEU A 722 -27.06 15.69 -10.61
N LYS A 723 -26.02 16.43 -11.00
CA LYS A 723 -25.32 16.17 -12.27
C LYS A 723 -24.81 14.74 -12.30
N PHE A 724 -24.93 14.09 -13.45
CA PHE A 724 -24.43 12.72 -13.62
C PHE A 724 -22.93 12.61 -13.29
N SER A 725 -22.15 13.64 -13.59
CA SER A 725 -20.73 13.74 -13.22
C SER A 725 -20.46 13.70 -11.71
N ASP A 726 -21.43 14.11 -10.89
CA ASP A 726 -21.29 14.15 -9.43
C ASP A 726 -21.53 12.76 -8.81
N LYS A 727 -21.99 11.79 -9.62
CA LYS A 727 -22.13 10.37 -9.26
C LYS A 727 -20.87 9.56 -9.60
N TRP A 728 -19.87 10.16 -10.24
CA TRP A 728 -18.67 9.47 -10.71
C TRP A 728 -17.60 9.42 -9.62
N VAL A 729 -17.50 8.27 -8.96
CA VAL A 729 -16.68 8.08 -7.74
C VAL A 729 -15.19 8.38 -7.92
N GLN A 730 -14.66 8.29 -9.14
CA GLN A 730 -13.27 8.64 -9.47
C GLN A 730 -12.99 10.14 -9.48
N ARG A 731 -14.02 10.99 -9.47
CA ARG A 731 -13.86 12.45 -9.46
C ARG A 731 -13.95 12.97 -8.03
N PHE A 732 -13.09 13.92 -7.68
CA PHE A 732 -13.09 14.57 -6.38
C PHE A 732 -13.97 15.83 -6.39
N ASN A 733 -14.18 16.41 -5.19
CA ASN A 733 -14.96 17.62 -4.98
C ASN A 733 -16.45 17.49 -5.36
N ARG A 734 -16.98 16.27 -5.30
CA ARG A 734 -18.39 15.99 -5.58
C ARG A 734 -19.26 16.39 -4.38
N PRO A 735 -20.46 16.95 -4.62
CA PRO A 735 -21.37 17.37 -3.55
C PRO A 735 -21.89 16.21 -2.69
N VAL A 736 -21.82 14.96 -3.18
CA VAL A 736 -22.30 13.75 -2.48
C VAL A 736 -21.18 12.93 -1.84
N GLN A 737 -19.92 13.36 -1.97
CA GLN A 737 -18.78 12.60 -1.47
C GLN A 737 -18.84 12.45 0.06
N VAL A 738 -18.51 11.25 0.59
CA VAL A 738 -18.49 11.00 2.04
C VAL A 738 -17.63 12.02 2.80
N THR A 739 -16.45 12.38 2.28
CA THR A 739 -15.60 13.41 2.90
C THR A 739 -16.18 14.83 2.82
N ALA A 740 -17.06 15.13 1.86
CA ALA A 740 -17.78 16.40 1.82
C ALA A 740 -18.98 16.41 2.78
N ARG A 741 -19.57 15.24 3.03
CA ARG A 741 -20.76 15.00 3.87
C ARG A 741 -20.54 13.85 4.86
N PRO A 742 -19.71 14.05 5.90
CA PRO A 742 -19.20 12.97 6.74
C PRO A 742 -20.23 12.38 7.71
N TRP A 743 -21.41 13.01 7.85
CA TRP A 743 -22.55 12.45 8.57
C TRP A 743 -23.50 11.80 7.57
N ILE A 744 -23.84 10.54 7.77
CA ILE A 744 -24.67 9.76 6.85
C ILE A 744 -26.02 9.51 7.49
N LEU A 745 -27.10 9.98 6.88
CA LEU A 745 -28.47 9.68 7.31
C LEU A 745 -28.99 8.47 6.53
N PHE A 746 -29.23 7.37 7.24
CA PHE A 746 -29.80 6.17 6.66
C PHE A 746 -30.78 5.50 7.64
N GLU A 747 -32.02 5.27 7.19
CA GLU A 747 -33.12 4.72 7.99
C GLU A 747 -33.29 5.38 9.37
N GLY A 748 -33.30 6.72 9.41
CA GLY A 748 -33.49 7.49 10.64
C GLY A 748 -32.33 7.42 11.64
N ASN A 749 -31.16 6.91 11.22
CA ASN A 749 -29.93 6.92 12.00
C ASN A 749 -28.85 7.76 11.31
N ILE A 750 -28.06 8.48 12.09
CA ILE A 750 -26.86 9.19 11.68
C ILE A 750 -25.65 8.29 11.97
N TYR A 751 -24.87 8.02 10.93
CA TYR A 751 -23.60 7.30 10.99
C TYR A 751 -22.45 8.27 10.74
N TYR A 752 -21.34 8.11 11.46
CA TYR A 752 -20.08 8.81 11.20
C TYR A 752 -18.90 8.08 11.84
N SER A 753 -17.68 8.35 11.35
CA SER A 753 -16.44 7.96 12.03
C SER A 753 -15.65 9.21 12.43
N THR A 754 -14.86 9.13 13.51
CA THR A 754 -14.01 10.24 13.96
C THR A 754 -12.98 10.64 12.90
N LYS A 755 -12.41 9.67 12.19
CA LYS A 755 -11.41 9.94 11.13
C LYS A 755 -12.03 10.54 9.87
N THR A 756 -13.23 10.12 9.47
CA THR A 756 -13.97 10.74 8.36
C THR A 756 -14.33 12.19 8.66
N LEU A 757 -14.72 12.50 9.90
CA LEU A 757 -14.99 13.88 10.32
C LEU A 757 -13.74 14.75 10.25
N TYR A 758 -12.61 14.25 10.74
CA TYR A 758 -11.35 14.97 10.69
C TYR A 758 -10.83 15.15 9.25
N GLU A 759 -10.92 14.10 8.42
CA GLU A 759 -10.59 14.16 6.99
C GLU A 759 -11.47 15.19 6.24
N SER A 760 -12.77 15.26 6.58
CA SER A 760 -13.67 16.28 6.04
C SER A 760 -13.19 17.70 6.35
N TRP A 761 -12.74 17.94 7.59
CA TRP A 761 -12.19 19.23 8.00
C TRP A 761 -10.90 19.55 7.24
N MET A 762 -9.95 18.62 7.19
CA MET A 762 -8.67 18.80 6.50
C MET A 762 -8.87 19.15 5.03
N ILE A 763 -9.65 18.34 4.31
CA ILE A 763 -9.91 18.55 2.88
C ILE A 763 -10.61 19.89 2.64
N ARG A 764 -11.52 20.30 3.54
CA ARG A 764 -12.23 21.57 3.39
C ARG A 764 -11.28 22.77 3.58
N ILE A 765 -10.45 22.74 4.61
CA ILE A 765 -9.43 23.79 4.85
C ILE A 765 -8.45 23.84 3.68
N GLU A 766 -7.94 22.69 3.25
CA GLU A 766 -7.03 22.58 2.11
C GLU A 766 -7.64 23.21 0.84
N ARG A 767 -8.88 22.87 0.51
CA ARG A 767 -9.59 23.42 -0.66
C ARG A 767 -9.85 24.92 -0.55
N MET A 768 -10.12 25.44 0.65
CA MET A 768 -10.29 26.87 0.86
C MET A 768 -8.96 27.62 0.71
N ASN A 769 -7.89 27.10 1.32
CA ASN A 769 -6.53 27.61 1.18
C ASN A 769 -6.05 27.56 -0.28
N ASN A 770 -6.44 26.53 -1.02
CA ASN A 770 -6.05 26.36 -2.42
C ASN A 770 -6.91 27.09 -3.44
N GLY A 771 -8.05 27.68 -3.03
CA GLY A 771 -9.00 28.29 -3.95
C GLY A 771 -9.68 27.28 -4.89
N THR A 772 -9.88 26.04 -4.43
CA THR A 772 -10.49 24.93 -5.18
C THR A 772 -11.81 24.44 -4.59
N VAL A 773 -12.27 25.06 -3.49
CA VAL A 773 -13.57 24.77 -2.88
C VAL A 773 -14.72 25.04 -3.85
N VAL A 774 -15.79 24.24 -3.76
CA VAL A 774 -17.01 24.45 -4.53
C VAL A 774 -17.54 25.88 -4.32
N ASN A 775 -17.79 26.59 -5.42
CA ASN A 775 -18.09 28.02 -5.44
C ASN A 775 -19.34 28.34 -6.29
N THR A 776 -20.49 27.82 -5.86
CA THR A 776 -21.77 28.06 -6.56
C THR A 776 -22.41 29.40 -6.23
N THR A 777 -21.97 30.06 -5.15
CA THR A 777 -22.46 31.38 -4.74
C THR A 777 -21.55 32.51 -5.21
N PRO A 778 -22.08 33.71 -5.54
CA PRO A 778 -21.28 34.87 -5.96
C PRO A 778 -20.20 35.26 -4.93
N GLU A 779 -20.52 35.18 -3.64
CA GLU A 779 -19.61 35.48 -2.54
C GLU A 779 -18.44 34.51 -2.50
N MET A 780 -18.70 33.21 -2.65
CA MET A 780 -17.66 32.19 -2.70
C MET A 780 -16.81 32.29 -3.98
N GLN A 781 -17.42 32.65 -5.12
CA GLN A 781 -16.68 32.91 -6.36
C GLN A 781 -15.71 34.08 -6.21
N ALA A 782 -16.13 35.16 -5.55
CA ALA A 782 -15.27 36.30 -5.25
C ALA A 782 -14.11 35.90 -4.33
N LEU A 783 -14.38 35.13 -3.27
CA LEU A 783 -13.34 34.64 -2.36
C LEU A 783 -12.32 33.75 -3.09
N VAL A 784 -12.79 32.74 -3.83
CA VAL A 784 -11.93 31.84 -4.61
C VAL A 784 -11.07 32.61 -5.62
N SER A 785 -11.64 33.61 -6.29
CA SER A 785 -10.90 34.46 -7.23
C SER A 785 -9.83 35.29 -6.51
N LYS A 786 -10.15 35.87 -5.34
CA LYS A 786 -9.20 36.61 -4.50
C LYS A 786 -8.02 35.72 -4.09
N VAL A 787 -8.30 34.51 -3.58
CA VAL A 787 -7.26 33.55 -3.17
C VAL A 787 -6.35 33.17 -4.34
N ASN A 788 -6.93 32.82 -5.50
CA ASN A 788 -6.14 32.43 -6.67
C ASN A 788 -5.27 33.58 -7.21
N ASN A 789 -5.74 34.83 -7.17
CA ASN A 789 -4.96 35.98 -7.59
C ASN A 789 -3.77 36.24 -6.65
N ILE A 790 -3.99 36.15 -5.32
CA ILE A 790 -2.92 36.30 -4.33
C ILE A 790 -1.88 35.20 -4.52
N LYS A 791 -2.31 33.93 -4.60
CA LYS A 791 -1.41 32.79 -4.82
C LYS A 791 -0.60 32.89 -6.10
N GLY A 792 -1.20 33.40 -7.18
CA GLY A 792 -0.52 33.62 -8.46
C GLY A 792 0.57 34.69 -8.34
N HIS A 793 0.20 35.85 -7.79
CA HIS A 793 1.12 36.97 -7.59
C HIS A 793 2.29 36.61 -6.65
N GLU A 794 2.01 35.96 -5.52
CA GLU A 794 3.04 35.50 -4.57
C GLU A 794 4.01 34.50 -5.21
N PHE A 795 3.50 33.57 -6.04
CA PHE A 795 4.36 32.62 -6.74
C PHE A 795 5.33 33.34 -7.70
N THR A 796 4.84 34.29 -8.49
CA THR A 796 5.66 35.13 -9.38
C THR A 796 6.75 35.87 -8.60
N LEU A 797 6.39 36.55 -7.50
CA LEU A 797 7.34 37.28 -6.67
C LEU A 797 8.37 36.38 -5.99
N ASN A 798 7.99 35.16 -5.59
CA ASN A 798 8.92 34.24 -4.95
C ASN A 798 9.90 33.62 -5.94
N ILE A 799 9.49 33.37 -7.19
CA ILE A 799 10.42 33.00 -8.27
C ILE A 799 11.42 34.14 -8.52
N GLN A 800 10.95 35.40 -8.57
CA GLN A 800 11.82 36.56 -8.70
C GLN A 800 12.87 36.58 -7.58
N LYS A 801 12.43 36.48 -6.31
CA LYS A 801 13.32 36.46 -5.14
C LYS A 801 14.33 35.31 -5.19
N LEU A 802 13.93 34.13 -5.67
CA LEU A 802 14.83 32.99 -5.84
C LEU A 802 16.01 33.38 -6.75
N TYR A 803 15.76 33.96 -7.92
CA TYR A 803 16.82 34.37 -8.84
C TYR A 803 17.62 35.58 -8.35
N GLU A 804 16.99 36.53 -7.67
CA GLU A 804 17.70 37.64 -7.03
C GLU A 804 18.67 37.15 -5.94
N SER A 805 18.27 36.12 -5.18
CA SER A 805 19.09 35.56 -4.10
C SER A 805 20.40 34.92 -4.58
N LEU A 806 20.46 34.50 -5.85
CA LEU A 806 21.69 33.98 -6.46
C LEU A 806 22.81 35.03 -6.52
N SER A 807 22.45 36.33 -6.43
CA SER A 807 23.42 37.45 -6.38
C SER A 807 24.43 37.44 -7.54
N LEU A 808 23.94 37.19 -8.76
CA LEU A 808 24.77 37.06 -9.96
C LEU A 808 24.79 38.37 -10.75
N ASP A 809 25.94 39.06 -10.80
CA ASP A 809 26.10 40.37 -11.50
C ASP A 809 25.77 40.33 -13.01
N TYR A 810 25.85 39.14 -13.60
CA TYR A 810 25.57 38.91 -15.01
C TYR A 810 24.10 38.57 -15.31
N LEU A 811 23.24 38.48 -14.29
CA LEU A 811 21.84 38.12 -14.44
C LEU A 811 20.95 39.32 -14.08
N TYR A 812 20.18 39.79 -15.06
CA TYR A 812 19.06 40.70 -14.78
C TYR A 812 17.83 39.88 -14.39
N VAL A 813 17.09 40.36 -13.39
CA VAL A 813 15.84 39.77 -12.91
C VAL A 813 14.77 40.87 -12.87
N GLY A 814 13.61 40.60 -13.45
CA GLY A 814 12.43 41.46 -13.34
C GLY A 814 11.15 40.62 -13.23
N ALA A 815 10.08 41.21 -12.72
CA ALA A 815 8.77 40.57 -12.60
C ALA A 815 7.67 41.46 -13.20
N GLU A 816 6.58 40.82 -13.64
CA GLU A 816 5.36 41.46 -14.17
C GLU A 816 5.67 42.51 -15.25
N VAL A 817 6.46 42.09 -16.25
CA VAL A 817 6.99 42.99 -17.28
C VAL A 817 5.98 43.16 -18.43
N ASP A 818 5.26 44.29 -18.43
CA ASP A 818 4.23 44.63 -19.43
C ASP A 818 4.72 44.58 -20.89
N ILE A 819 3.97 43.87 -21.74
CA ILE A 819 4.06 43.89 -23.21
C ILE A 819 2.80 44.55 -23.79
N MET A 820 2.83 45.88 -23.87
CA MET A 820 1.70 46.66 -24.37
C MET A 820 2.15 48.00 -24.98
N PRO A 821 1.28 48.72 -25.71
CA PRO A 821 1.63 50.01 -26.27
C PRO A 821 2.11 50.99 -25.20
N ARG A 822 3.18 51.73 -25.49
CA ARG A 822 3.77 52.78 -24.64
C ARG A 822 4.46 52.30 -23.36
N LYS A 823 4.59 50.99 -23.14
CA LYS A 823 5.48 50.39 -22.13
C LYS A 823 6.84 50.04 -22.75
N PRO A 824 7.88 49.70 -21.96
CA PRO A 824 9.21 49.42 -22.52
C PRO A 824 9.21 48.34 -23.61
N LEU A 825 8.45 47.25 -23.40
CA LEU A 825 8.16 46.27 -24.44
C LEU A 825 6.94 46.74 -25.25
N ASN A 826 7.18 47.76 -26.07
CA ASN A 826 6.16 48.52 -26.82
C ASN A 826 5.52 47.72 -27.97
N ALA A 827 4.63 46.77 -27.64
CA ALA A 827 3.85 46.02 -28.62
C ALA A 827 2.72 46.88 -29.23
N PRO A 828 2.27 46.57 -30.46
CA PRO A 828 1.18 47.31 -31.11
C PRO A 828 -0.21 47.07 -30.48
N LYS A 829 -0.35 45.98 -29.72
CA LYS A 829 -1.54 45.62 -28.94
C LYS A 829 -1.11 45.14 -27.55
N GLU A 830 -2.04 45.10 -26.61
CA GLU A 830 -1.80 44.49 -25.30
C GLU A 830 -1.66 42.97 -25.47
N LEU A 831 -0.49 42.45 -25.12
CA LEU A 831 -0.16 41.02 -25.16
C LEU A 831 -0.13 40.40 -23.76
N GLY A 832 -0.37 41.18 -22.71
CA GLY A 832 -0.17 40.82 -21.32
C GLY A 832 1.21 41.24 -20.83
N ASP A 833 1.70 40.57 -19.80
CA ASP A 833 2.98 40.78 -19.12
C ASP A 833 3.86 39.53 -19.19
N ILE A 834 5.14 39.63 -18.82
CA ILE A 834 6.00 38.47 -18.56
C ILE A 834 6.07 38.32 -17.05
N ASP A 835 5.61 37.20 -16.50
CA ASP A 835 5.56 36.99 -15.06
C ASP A 835 6.95 37.17 -14.43
N VAL A 836 7.97 36.48 -14.97
CA VAL A 836 9.38 36.71 -14.60
C VAL A 836 10.27 36.79 -15.84
N LEU A 837 11.05 37.87 -15.94
CA LEU A 837 12.02 38.12 -17.00
C LEU A 837 13.44 37.95 -16.46
N LEU A 838 14.21 37.06 -17.11
CA LEU A 838 15.61 36.83 -16.79
C LEU A 838 16.47 37.12 -18.01
N ILE A 839 17.55 37.90 -17.87
CA ILE A 839 18.49 38.16 -18.96
C ILE A 839 19.91 37.85 -18.49
N ASN A 840 20.48 36.78 -19.04
CA ASN A 840 21.83 36.32 -18.72
C ASN A 840 22.83 36.86 -19.74
N LYS A 841 23.74 37.72 -19.27
CA LYS A 841 24.73 38.41 -20.11
C LYS A 841 25.84 37.48 -20.62
N VAL A 842 26.10 36.37 -19.92
CA VAL A 842 27.15 35.41 -20.27
C VAL A 842 26.67 34.43 -21.33
N THR A 843 25.50 33.81 -21.11
CA THR A 843 24.93 32.84 -22.07
C THR A 843 24.20 33.52 -23.22
N LYS A 844 24.00 34.84 -23.14
CA LYS A 844 23.22 35.65 -24.09
C LYS A 844 21.81 35.09 -24.28
N GLN A 845 21.15 34.77 -23.19
CA GLN A 845 19.77 34.28 -23.21
C GLN A 845 18.83 35.24 -22.47
N ILE A 846 17.69 35.49 -23.10
CA ILE A 846 16.52 36.14 -22.51
C ILE A 846 15.52 35.04 -22.22
N VAL A 847 15.23 34.79 -20.95
CA VAL A 847 14.25 33.80 -20.52
C VAL A 847 12.99 34.51 -20.02
N CYS A 848 11.89 34.27 -20.73
CA CYS A 848 10.57 34.74 -20.36
C CYS A 848 9.83 33.59 -19.65
N ILE A 849 9.57 33.73 -18.35
CA ILE A 849 8.84 32.72 -17.58
C ILE A 849 7.38 33.14 -17.47
N GLU A 850 6.48 32.23 -17.86
CA GLU A 850 5.07 32.23 -17.48
C GLU A 850 4.92 31.33 -16.25
N ALA A 851 4.49 31.87 -15.12
CA ALA A 851 4.36 31.18 -13.85
C ALA A 851 2.88 30.89 -13.53
N LYS A 852 2.53 29.61 -13.31
CA LYS A 852 1.18 29.19 -12.92
C LYS A 852 1.18 28.33 -11.66
N ASN A 853 0.49 28.81 -10.64
CA ASN A 853 0.25 28.06 -9.40
C ASN A 853 -1.06 27.25 -9.51
N PHE A 854 -1.11 26.27 -10.41
CA PHE A 854 -2.23 25.34 -10.45
C PHE A 854 -2.19 24.42 -9.23
N SER A 855 -3.36 24.03 -8.71
CA SER A 855 -3.43 22.98 -7.68
C SER A 855 -2.86 21.66 -8.20
N GLU A 856 -2.27 20.89 -7.30
CA GLU A 856 -1.90 19.50 -7.57
C GLU A 856 -3.11 18.71 -8.07
N SER A 857 -2.92 17.82 -9.04
CA SER A 857 -3.99 16.95 -9.53
C SER A 857 -4.01 15.68 -8.68
N GLY A 858 -5.07 15.45 -7.91
CA GLY A 858 -5.23 14.24 -7.09
C GLY A 858 -5.87 13.07 -7.86
N THR A 859 -6.46 13.34 -9.02
CA THR A 859 -7.15 12.35 -9.86
C THR A 859 -6.77 12.48 -11.33
N ALA A 860 -6.91 11.38 -12.09
CA ALA A 860 -6.69 11.41 -13.54
C ALA A 860 -7.60 12.42 -14.25
N TYR A 861 -8.83 12.59 -13.75
CA TYR A 861 -9.75 13.60 -14.26
C TYR A 861 -9.19 15.02 -14.10
N GLU A 862 -8.73 15.39 -12.90
CA GLU A 862 -8.14 16.71 -12.64
C GLU A 862 -6.91 16.96 -13.52
N LEU A 863 -6.07 15.94 -13.71
CA LEU A 863 -4.89 16.02 -14.57
C LEU A 863 -5.29 16.29 -16.04
N ILE A 864 -6.29 15.57 -16.54
CA ILE A 864 -6.84 15.78 -17.90
C ILE A 864 -7.44 17.18 -18.03
N GLN A 865 -8.22 17.65 -17.04
CA GLN A 865 -8.82 18.99 -17.07
C GLN A 865 -7.77 20.09 -16.97
N GLN A 866 -6.72 19.91 -16.18
CA GLN A 866 -5.60 20.84 -16.09
C GLN A 866 -4.88 20.95 -17.43
N ASN A 867 -4.58 19.82 -18.07
CA ASN A 867 -3.99 19.80 -19.41
C ASN A 867 -4.89 20.51 -20.44
N ARG A 868 -6.19 20.23 -20.44
CA ARG A 868 -7.15 20.92 -21.30
C ARG A 868 -7.13 22.44 -21.08
N LYS A 869 -7.09 22.89 -19.82
CA LYS A 869 -7.01 24.32 -19.47
C LYS A 869 -5.72 24.95 -20.01
N ILE A 870 -4.58 24.27 -19.85
CA ILE A 870 -3.29 24.73 -20.40
C ILE A 870 -3.40 24.91 -21.91
N VAL A 871 -3.80 23.85 -22.63
CA VAL A 871 -3.83 23.84 -24.10
C VAL A 871 -4.83 24.84 -24.69
N THR A 872 -6.04 24.93 -24.11
CA THR A 872 -7.13 25.71 -24.72
C THR A 872 -7.22 27.16 -24.25
N LYS A 873 -6.71 27.47 -23.05
CA LYS A 873 -6.89 28.79 -22.44
C LYS A 873 -5.58 29.54 -22.22
N GLU A 874 -4.54 28.89 -21.69
CA GLU A 874 -3.31 29.60 -21.28
C GLU A 874 -2.28 29.65 -22.42
N LEU A 875 -2.00 28.50 -23.03
CA LEU A 875 -0.94 28.32 -24.01
C LEU A 875 -1.06 29.21 -25.26
N PRO A 876 -2.26 29.49 -25.84
CA PRO A 876 -2.38 30.39 -26.98
C PRO A 876 -1.81 31.79 -26.71
N HIS A 877 -2.04 32.34 -25.50
CA HIS A 877 -1.53 33.65 -25.11
C HIS A 877 -0.01 33.64 -24.89
N VAL A 878 0.52 32.53 -24.38
CA VAL A 878 1.98 32.35 -24.20
C VAL A 878 2.69 32.23 -25.55
N ILE A 879 2.11 31.51 -26.51
CA ILE A 879 2.66 31.38 -27.87
C ILE A 879 2.68 32.75 -28.57
N ASP A 880 1.60 33.51 -28.51
CA ASP A 880 1.53 34.86 -29.10
C ASP A 880 2.62 35.79 -28.53
N ARG A 881 2.85 35.72 -27.20
CA ARG A 881 3.93 36.46 -26.52
C ARG A 881 5.32 35.96 -26.90
N ASP A 882 5.54 34.65 -26.97
CA ASP A 882 6.82 34.04 -27.35
C ASP A 882 7.25 34.46 -28.75
N VAL A 883 6.33 34.40 -29.72
CA VAL A 883 6.56 34.83 -31.11
C VAL A 883 6.92 36.32 -31.15
N TRP A 884 6.21 37.15 -30.39
CA TRP A 884 6.51 38.58 -30.33
C TRP A 884 7.88 38.85 -29.71
N CYS A 885 8.21 38.23 -28.57
CA CYS A 885 9.50 38.44 -27.90
C CYS A 885 10.67 38.01 -28.79
N LYS A 886 10.57 36.85 -29.45
CA LYS A 886 11.59 36.37 -30.41
C LYS A 886 11.76 37.30 -31.61
N GLY A 887 10.70 37.96 -32.06
CA GLY A 887 10.75 38.94 -33.14
C GLY A 887 11.26 40.33 -32.74
N ASN A 888 11.38 40.63 -31.43
CA ASN A 888 11.63 41.98 -30.90
C ASN A 888 12.74 42.01 -29.83
N VAL A 889 13.80 41.22 -30.04
CA VAL A 889 14.96 41.12 -29.12
C VAL A 889 15.57 42.49 -28.77
N ASP A 890 15.59 43.42 -29.73
CA ASP A 890 16.11 44.79 -29.54
C ASP A 890 15.41 45.56 -28.41
N LYS A 891 14.14 45.26 -28.13
CA LYS A 891 13.36 45.94 -27.09
C LYS A 891 13.86 45.66 -25.68
N PHE A 892 14.50 44.52 -25.46
CA PHE A 892 15.06 44.15 -24.17
C PHE A 892 16.31 44.96 -23.79
N ARG A 893 16.89 45.75 -24.73
CA ARG A 893 17.96 46.72 -24.45
C ARG A 893 17.58 47.77 -23.41
N PHE A 894 16.28 48.00 -23.23
CA PHE A 894 15.79 48.88 -22.18
C PHE A 894 16.20 48.38 -20.78
N TYR A 895 16.18 47.07 -20.56
CA TYR A 895 16.53 46.44 -19.28
C TYR A 895 18.03 46.14 -19.18
N VAL A 896 18.63 45.64 -20.27
CA VAL A 896 20.05 45.30 -20.34
C VAL A 896 20.65 45.88 -21.62
N PRO A 897 21.39 47.00 -21.55
CA PRO A 897 21.92 47.71 -22.73
C PRO A 897 22.78 46.85 -23.67
N GLU A 898 23.42 45.79 -23.14
CA GLU A 898 24.28 44.85 -23.86
C GLU A 898 23.53 43.86 -24.76
N VAL A 899 22.20 43.81 -24.70
CA VAL A 899 21.39 42.93 -25.56
C VAL A 899 21.64 43.27 -27.02
N ASP A 900 21.96 42.27 -27.84
CA ASP A 900 22.21 42.41 -29.27
C ASP A 900 21.60 41.24 -30.07
N ASN A 901 21.93 41.16 -31.36
CA ASN A 901 21.43 40.10 -32.23
C ASN A 901 21.98 38.70 -31.92
N GLN A 902 22.93 38.57 -30.99
CA GLN A 902 23.44 37.28 -30.52
C GLN A 902 22.63 36.73 -29.36
N TYR A 903 21.71 37.52 -28.78
CA TYR A 903 20.82 37.04 -27.75
C TYR A 903 19.69 36.19 -28.35
N SER A 904 19.37 35.08 -27.69
CA SER A 904 18.21 34.26 -28.02
C SER A 904 17.13 34.38 -26.94
N VAL A 905 15.87 34.28 -27.34
CA VAL A 905 14.72 34.28 -26.43
C VAL A 905 14.21 32.86 -26.25
N LYS A 906 14.04 32.44 -24.99
CA LYS A 906 13.44 31.18 -24.57
C LYS A 906 12.24 31.48 -23.68
N THR A 907 11.12 30.81 -23.92
CA THR A 907 9.93 30.92 -23.07
C THR A 907 9.76 29.65 -22.27
N ILE A 908 9.50 29.80 -20.97
CA ILE A 908 9.29 28.70 -20.03
C ILE A 908 7.87 28.82 -19.48
N PHE A 909 7.10 27.74 -19.57
CA PHE A 909 5.84 27.57 -18.86
C PHE A 909 6.12 26.80 -17.56
N LEU A 910 6.17 27.52 -16.46
CA LEU A 910 6.54 27.02 -15.15
C LEU A 910 5.29 26.82 -14.28
N THR A 911 5.08 25.60 -13.78
CA THR A 911 4.02 25.32 -12.81
C THR A 911 4.60 25.11 -11.41
N TYR A 912 3.83 25.39 -10.35
CA TYR A 912 4.30 25.08 -8.99
C TYR A 912 4.45 23.56 -8.78
N HIS A 913 3.38 22.79 -9.03
CA HIS A 913 3.43 21.33 -9.05
C HIS A 913 3.90 20.77 -10.40
N GLU A 914 4.06 19.46 -10.47
CA GLU A 914 4.41 18.73 -11.68
C GLU A 914 3.46 19.07 -12.85
N ASN A 915 4.04 19.31 -14.04
CA ASN A 915 3.31 19.92 -15.14
C ASN A 915 2.51 18.89 -15.95
N ALA A 916 1.17 18.99 -15.93
CA ALA A 916 0.28 18.09 -16.65
C ALA A 916 0.62 17.94 -18.15
N TYR A 917 1.09 19.01 -18.80
CA TYR A 917 1.38 19.01 -20.23
C TYR A 917 2.40 17.93 -20.64
N LYS A 918 3.34 17.57 -19.75
CA LYS A 918 4.39 16.56 -20.00
C LYS A 918 3.84 15.15 -20.20
N TYR A 919 2.60 14.87 -19.77
CA TYR A 919 2.02 13.52 -19.73
C TYR A 919 1.04 13.22 -20.88
N PHE A 920 0.86 14.16 -21.81
CA PHE A 920 -0.05 14.02 -22.96
C PHE A 920 0.66 14.20 -24.30
N GLU A 921 0.12 13.58 -25.34
CA GLU A 921 0.53 13.85 -26.72
C GLU A 921 -0.19 15.08 -27.26
N HIS A 922 0.55 15.98 -27.91
CA HIS A 922 0.03 17.23 -28.44
C HIS A 922 0.31 17.33 -29.94
N GLU A 923 -0.68 17.78 -30.71
CA GLU A 923 -0.57 17.91 -32.17
C GLU A 923 0.36 19.05 -32.59
N GLN A 924 0.43 20.12 -31.80
CA GLN A 924 1.29 21.28 -32.07
C GLN A 924 2.57 21.21 -31.24
N LYS A 925 3.71 21.00 -31.91
CA LYS A 925 5.01 21.29 -31.31
C LYS A 925 5.17 22.81 -31.21
N ASN A 926 5.22 23.33 -29.99
CA ASN A 926 5.61 24.70 -29.72
C ASN A 926 7.05 24.76 -29.19
N GLY A 927 7.70 25.91 -29.32
CA GLY A 927 9.07 26.13 -28.83
C GLY A 927 9.16 26.51 -27.35
N ILE A 928 8.14 26.17 -26.55
CA ILE A 928 8.04 26.52 -25.13
C ILE A 928 8.56 25.34 -24.30
N THR A 929 9.36 25.64 -23.28
CA THR A 929 9.86 24.63 -22.34
C THR A 929 8.90 24.53 -21.16
N PHE A 930 8.48 23.32 -20.78
CA PHE A 930 7.55 23.09 -19.66
C PHE A 930 8.33 22.56 -18.46
N LEU A 931 8.35 23.32 -17.37
CA LEU A 931 9.04 22.99 -16.12
C LEU A 931 8.07 23.03 -14.93
N SER A 932 8.47 22.42 -13.83
CA SER A 932 7.84 22.57 -12.51
C SER A 932 8.77 23.35 -11.58
N ALA A 933 8.27 23.80 -10.42
CA ALA A 933 9.08 24.53 -9.46
C ALA A 933 10.23 23.69 -8.90
N ILE A 934 10.09 22.35 -8.90
CA ILE A 934 11.14 21.40 -8.51
C ILE A 934 12.39 21.61 -9.38
N ASP A 935 12.19 21.70 -10.71
CA ASP A 935 13.28 21.85 -11.69
C ASP A 935 14.16 23.09 -11.40
N ILE A 936 13.57 24.15 -10.83
CA ILE A 936 14.27 25.42 -10.55
C ILE A 936 14.76 25.55 -9.11
N VAL A 937 14.17 24.85 -8.13
CA VAL A 937 14.71 24.85 -6.75
C VAL A 937 15.88 23.88 -6.63
N GLU A 938 15.86 22.76 -7.36
CA GLU A 938 16.96 21.81 -7.43
C GLU A 938 18.16 22.41 -8.18
N ASN A 939 17.90 23.01 -9.34
CA ASN A 939 18.93 23.66 -10.14
C ASN A 939 18.38 24.93 -10.82
N PRO A 940 18.51 26.11 -10.18
CA PRO A 940 18.02 27.37 -10.74
C PRO A 940 18.59 27.71 -12.12
N MET A 941 19.78 27.22 -12.47
CA MET A 941 20.41 27.54 -13.75
C MET A 941 19.95 26.64 -14.91
N SER A 942 19.18 25.58 -14.63
CA SER A 942 18.66 24.64 -15.64
C SER A 942 17.82 25.32 -16.71
N ILE A 943 17.19 26.46 -16.38
CA ILE A 943 16.39 27.25 -17.31
C ILE A 943 17.18 27.78 -18.51
N PHE A 944 18.51 27.96 -18.38
CA PHE A 944 19.39 28.48 -19.43
C PHE A 944 20.00 27.39 -20.31
N ALA A 945 19.74 26.12 -20.02
CA ALA A 945 20.24 24.97 -20.78
C ALA A 945 19.62 24.87 -22.18
#